data_AF-A0A9D6FVC1-F1
#
_entry.id   AF-A0A9D6FVC1-F1
#
_cell.length_a   1.000
_cell.length_b   1.000
_cell.length_c   1.000
_cell.angle_alpha   90.00
_cell.angle_beta   90.00
_cell.angle_gamma   90.00
#
_symmetry.space_group_name_H-M   'P 1'
#
loop_
_entity.id
_entity.type
_entity.pdbx_description
1 polymer ?
#
loop_
_entity_poly.entity_id
_entity_poly.type
_entity_poly.pdbx_seq_one_letter_code
_entity_poly.pdbx_strand_id
1 'polypeptide(L)'
;MLLAFALSAGIADPPIVLEGKGSRSLVGPFWLSEGKAVVRILHRTPKTNTYFSAWMAQDWNHDGKWDAATEYFTIAVHRCGYEAASELDVRKEVHVDASAPTYLSVEAAGIWKVVIESKPSPVHVIEGSVLDGSGSRVPGASIAAVDGEGRSVSGVTNRFGCFSLSVYGARTYRVIAWKGADAAETQGVLMAGRQPFLRSLELRLAERQLADLSLMLDAPPGTAVEGEEIRHTFILENHGPTPTRVLVRLEVRGLASERAILGVAGCGADFTSIHASRGRPDRMVFAGQPATGRYLWDVGPLAPNERATLWLRTKARSSGKLEVKATAFGFRVDPSPFDNEVRHVVLSSLGEVFGRVATLDPQGRAIVLTDIPVELREDGAARVVRTDREGTYRFTDVRAREISLEVWLRSPTITVDPPLEGRLIPIRTIPRKRTAARQREDLWLTGSHPTFGRILKFGTPEAQRNRIHDAAYHFHLMSLAAAFARSALRLELDHQLPVRVWICENLVVALGHYQPLASIISIASRVSSLRTANGMVDAHEFGHHVHCDSRMGGENRMPDLSPGDRNHGGTLNSDSSDSFTEGFANFFAALVGGNRVLTWPDGGTTDLEANWWGGGTGEANGVAGLLWDLVDPVDPRDRDAKLGCSDTFCLPLAAVWDAINRPEIRTVRSLYLALEDAGIGLKDTDGNGRRDLDDLFILHYFWQEKNSNRTPDADEPVGYAGVFVEKKDRNRPPRHSPPHLPGARMKFTAVDTAGQAVSSIRFRLEVRFPEGENYFDYAHWAWIDESGSEMSVYVPKNADRVEIVPVAPGYRGKILAIPSAEFWTAVGRAAADGRETFRVHEFVLETNAVPAPGDFTATKEPDGRIRLRWTVDPEADGVILVRRADRPASTPAEGTVILEGWATEFADAAPWSGCGSHYSLFAVRRGEWSVPVTAGIEADFAAADRGVDPQAVRPPSPPAVFQPIQSFPWITVGLVWFFLLGTWVWIRSRE
;
A
#
# COMPACT_ATOMS: atom_id res chain seq x y z
N MET A 1 38.96 -51.18 17.66
CA MET A 1 40.41 -50.92 17.54
C MET A 1 40.86 -51.61 16.25
N LEU A 2 41.47 -50.85 15.32
CA LEU A 2 42.02 -51.28 14.00
C LEU A 2 41.03 -51.70 12.89
N LEU A 3 40.25 -50.76 12.35
CA LEU A 3 40.07 -50.58 10.90
C LEU A 3 39.38 -49.24 10.58
N ALA A 4 39.96 -48.14 11.06
CA ALA A 4 39.54 -46.80 10.69
C ALA A 4 40.82 -45.98 10.50
N PHE A 5 41.48 -46.17 9.36
CA PHE A 5 42.50 -45.28 8.75
C PHE A 5 43.12 -46.04 7.56
N ALA A 6 42.41 -46.07 6.43
CA ALA A 6 42.99 -46.42 5.14
C ALA A 6 42.20 -45.70 4.03
N LEU A 7 42.81 -44.64 3.51
CA LEU A 7 42.70 -44.13 2.15
C LEU A 7 41.29 -43.82 1.63
N SER A 8 40.92 -42.54 1.76
CA SER A 8 40.12 -41.79 0.80
C SER A 8 40.86 -41.61 -0.54
N ALA A 9 41.41 -42.69 -1.10
CA ALA A 9 41.63 -42.74 -2.54
C ALA A 9 40.27 -43.08 -3.13
N GLY A 10 39.70 -42.17 -3.94
CA GLY A 10 38.37 -42.31 -4.52
C GLY A 10 38.21 -43.63 -5.27
N ILE A 11 37.72 -44.66 -4.58
CA ILE A 11 37.16 -45.84 -5.22
C ILE A 11 35.83 -45.32 -5.79
N ALA A 12 35.80 -45.11 -7.10
CA ALA A 12 34.55 -44.79 -7.78
C ALA A 12 33.54 -45.89 -7.45
N ASP A 13 32.36 -45.50 -6.97
CA ASP A 13 31.28 -46.46 -6.76
C ASP A 13 31.03 -47.22 -8.07
N PRO A 14 30.83 -48.55 -8.02
CA PRO A 14 30.55 -49.31 -9.23
C PRO A 14 29.32 -48.70 -9.95
N PRO A 15 29.32 -48.65 -11.29
CA PRO A 15 28.20 -48.06 -12.04
C PRO A 15 26.87 -48.73 -11.67
N ILE A 16 25.86 -47.93 -11.37
CA ILE A 16 24.50 -48.44 -11.12
C ILE A 16 23.86 -48.69 -12.48
N VAL A 17 23.50 -49.94 -12.76
CA VAL A 17 22.86 -50.34 -14.01
C VAL A 17 21.40 -50.70 -13.75
N LEU A 18 20.49 -49.96 -14.37
CA LEU A 18 19.04 -50.13 -14.26
C LEU A 18 18.47 -50.50 -15.63
N GLU A 19 17.64 -51.53 -15.70
CA GLU A 19 17.00 -51.98 -16.94
C GLU A 19 15.49 -52.09 -16.74
N GLY A 20 14.69 -51.75 -17.75
CA GLY A 20 13.24 -51.86 -17.67
C GLY A 20 12.54 -51.83 -19.02
N LYS A 21 11.22 -52.07 -18.98
CA LYS A 21 10.35 -52.14 -20.16
C LYS A 21 9.00 -51.48 -19.89
N GLY A 22 8.53 -50.64 -20.81
CA GLY A 22 7.18 -50.05 -20.76
C GLY A 22 7.14 -48.54 -20.49
N SER A 23 5.96 -47.94 -20.62
CA SER A 23 5.78 -46.49 -20.78
C SER A 23 6.19 -45.64 -19.58
N ARG A 24 6.09 -46.13 -18.34
CA ARG A 24 6.55 -45.41 -17.14
C ARG A 24 7.05 -46.39 -16.08
N SER A 25 8.20 -46.12 -15.48
CA SER A 25 8.78 -46.95 -14.42
C SER A 25 9.50 -46.06 -13.42
N LEU A 26 9.22 -46.26 -12.13
CA LEU A 26 9.98 -45.66 -11.04
C LEU A 26 10.97 -46.71 -10.50
N VAL A 27 12.25 -46.36 -10.43
CA VAL A 27 13.32 -47.25 -10.00
C VAL A 27 14.12 -46.59 -8.89
N GLY A 28 14.25 -47.27 -7.74
CA GLY A 28 14.92 -46.76 -6.55
C GLY A 28 14.34 -47.37 -5.27
N PRO A 29 14.85 -46.98 -4.09
CA PRO A 29 15.95 -46.02 -3.91
C PRO A 29 17.31 -46.66 -4.19
N PHE A 30 18.25 -45.85 -4.70
CA PHE A 30 19.68 -46.17 -4.71
C PHE A 30 20.49 -44.99 -4.17
N TRP A 31 21.64 -45.29 -3.57
CA TRP A 31 22.49 -44.26 -2.98
C TRP A 31 23.45 -43.68 -4.01
N LEU A 32 23.47 -42.36 -4.13
CA LEU A 32 24.49 -41.62 -4.90
C LEU A 32 25.36 -40.82 -3.93
N SER A 33 26.67 -40.90 -4.11
CA SER A 33 27.63 -40.08 -3.38
C SER A 33 27.61 -38.63 -3.89
N GLU A 34 27.77 -37.66 -2.99
CA GLU A 34 27.95 -36.24 -3.31
C GLU A 34 29.06 -36.04 -4.36
N GLY A 35 28.77 -35.30 -5.44
CA GLY A 35 29.72 -35.12 -6.55
C GLY A 35 29.05 -35.02 -7.92
N LYS A 36 29.68 -35.59 -8.94
CA LYS A 36 29.12 -35.64 -10.31
C LYS A 36 28.62 -37.04 -10.63
N ALA A 37 27.36 -37.19 -11.02
CA ALA A 37 26.85 -38.42 -11.61
C ALA A 37 26.78 -38.27 -13.14
N VAL A 38 27.27 -39.28 -13.87
CA VAL A 38 27.07 -39.39 -15.31
C VAL A 38 25.96 -40.39 -15.57
N VAL A 39 24.83 -39.92 -16.08
CA VAL A 39 23.70 -40.76 -16.46
C VAL A 39 23.77 -41.04 -17.96
N ARG A 40 23.92 -42.31 -18.33
CA ARG A 40 23.90 -42.80 -19.71
C ARG A 40 22.64 -43.63 -19.93
N ILE A 41 21.86 -43.30 -20.96
CA ILE A 41 20.58 -43.91 -21.24
C ILE A 41 20.64 -44.57 -22.61
N LEU A 42 20.39 -45.87 -22.64
CA LEU A 42 20.40 -46.72 -23.82
C LEU A 42 18.97 -47.21 -24.08
N HIS A 43 18.38 -46.86 -25.23
CA HIS A 43 17.07 -47.37 -25.65
C HIS A 43 17.21 -48.19 -26.93
N ARG A 44 16.66 -49.42 -26.94
CA ARG A 44 16.91 -50.44 -27.98
C ARG A 44 15.68 -50.83 -28.80
N THR A 45 14.61 -50.04 -28.77
CA THR A 45 13.39 -50.42 -29.51
C THR A 45 13.29 -49.60 -30.80
N PRO A 46 13.38 -50.23 -32.00
CA PRO A 46 13.25 -49.51 -33.26
C PRO A 46 11.80 -49.01 -33.40
N LYS A 47 11.57 -47.71 -33.19
CA LYS A 47 10.31 -47.04 -33.46
C LYS A 47 10.56 -45.66 -34.07
N THR A 48 9.68 -45.26 -34.99
CA THR A 48 9.72 -43.99 -35.73
C THR A 48 9.36 -42.77 -34.87
N ASN A 49 8.77 -42.98 -33.69
CA ASN A 49 8.44 -41.95 -32.71
C ASN A 49 8.77 -42.44 -31.31
N THR A 50 9.88 -41.99 -30.73
CA THR A 50 10.27 -42.40 -29.38
C THR A 50 10.37 -41.18 -28.47
N TYR A 51 9.35 -40.96 -27.66
CA TYR A 51 9.43 -40.06 -26.52
C TYR A 51 10.17 -40.78 -25.39
N PHE A 52 11.27 -40.19 -24.92
CA PHE A 52 12.00 -40.64 -23.76
C PHE A 52 12.13 -39.47 -22.77
N SER A 53 11.62 -39.66 -21.55
CA SER A 53 11.93 -38.78 -20.42
C SER A 53 12.51 -39.58 -19.26
N ALA A 54 13.52 -39.04 -18.58
CA ALA A 54 13.98 -39.57 -17.30
C ALA A 54 14.14 -38.44 -16.29
N TRP A 55 13.59 -38.67 -15.10
CA TRP A 55 13.56 -37.74 -14.00
C TRP A 55 14.26 -38.36 -12.80
N MET A 56 15.22 -37.65 -12.22
CA MET A 56 15.90 -38.11 -11.01
C MET A 56 15.52 -37.20 -9.85
N ALA A 57 15.02 -37.80 -8.77
CA ALA A 57 14.60 -37.12 -7.56
C ALA A 57 15.41 -37.63 -6.38
N GLN A 58 15.83 -36.73 -5.50
CA GLN A 58 16.50 -37.07 -4.26
C GLN A 58 15.50 -36.99 -3.10
N ASP A 59 15.47 -38.03 -2.28
CA ASP A 59 14.76 -38.04 -1.00
C ASP A 59 15.55 -37.18 0.01
N TRP A 60 15.19 -35.89 0.03
CA TRP A 60 15.80 -34.88 0.89
C TRP A 60 15.35 -34.95 2.35
N ASN A 61 14.19 -35.58 2.62
CA ASN A 61 13.69 -35.69 3.98
C ASN A 61 14.19 -36.96 4.69
N HIS A 62 14.83 -37.87 3.92
CA HIS A 62 15.43 -39.14 4.34
C HIS A 62 14.44 -40.12 4.97
N ASP A 63 13.16 -40.06 4.61
CA ASP A 63 12.12 -40.96 5.12
C ASP A 63 11.99 -42.27 4.32
N GLY A 64 12.72 -42.39 3.20
CA GLY A 64 12.74 -43.55 2.33
C GLY A 64 11.47 -43.71 1.49
N LYS A 65 10.64 -42.67 1.36
CA LYS A 65 9.39 -42.67 0.59
C LYS A 65 9.37 -41.55 -0.44
N TRP A 66 9.25 -41.95 -1.70
CA TRP A 66 9.10 -41.00 -2.80
C TRP A 66 7.74 -40.26 -2.76
N ASP A 67 7.79 -38.92 -2.79
CA ASP A 67 6.62 -38.03 -2.87
C ASP A 67 6.90 -36.86 -3.84
N ALA A 68 6.24 -36.91 -5.00
CA ALA A 68 6.36 -35.91 -6.07
C ALA A 68 6.03 -34.47 -5.64
N ALA A 69 5.27 -34.27 -4.55
CA ALA A 69 4.90 -32.95 -4.06
C ALA A 69 5.96 -32.33 -3.13
N THR A 70 6.88 -33.13 -2.59
CA THR A 70 7.84 -32.68 -1.56
C THR A 70 9.31 -32.91 -1.91
N GLU A 71 9.60 -33.80 -2.85
CA GLU A 71 10.96 -34.13 -3.25
C GLU A 71 11.42 -33.33 -4.47
N TYR A 72 12.70 -32.94 -4.47
CA TYR A 72 13.26 -32.06 -5.49
C TYR A 72 13.78 -32.87 -6.69
N PHE A 73 13.41 -32.46 -7.90
CA PHE A 73 13.96 -33.04 -9.13
C PHE A 73 15.31 -32.39 -9.44
N THR A 74 16.38 -33.18 -9.42
CA THR A 74 17.73 -32.70 -9.74
C THR A 74 18.03 -32.81 -11.23
N ILE A 75 17.28 -33.63 -11.99
CA ILE A 75 17.46 -33.81 -13.44
C ILE A 75 16.14 -34.03 -14.15
N ALA A 76 15.98 -33.36 -15.30
CA ALA A 76 15.06 -33.75 -16.36
C ALA A 76 15.85 -33.98 -17.66
N VAL A 77 15.91 -35.22 -18.15
CA VAL A 77 16.43 -35.53 -19.49
C VAL A 77 15.26 -35.78 -20.41
N HIS A 78 14.95 -34.80 -21.27
CA HIS A 78 13.96 -34.92 -22.31
C HIS A 78 14.63 -35.04 -23.67
N ARG A 79 14.30 -36.09 -24.42
CA ARG A 79 14.58 -36.12 -25.86
C ARG A 79 13.33 -36.57 -26.60
N CYS A 80 12.81 -35.66 -27.40
CA CYS A 80 11.75 -35.90 -28.36
C CYS A 80 12.36 -35.74 -29.76
N GLY A 81 12.19 -36.74 -30.61
CA GLY A 81 12.68 -36.71 -31.98
C GLY A 81 11.85 -37.64 -32.87
N TYR A 82 11.56 -37.16 -34.09
CA TYR A 82 10.84 -37.89 -35.14
C TYR A 82 11.78 -38.71 -36.04
N GLU A 83 13.03 -38.90 -35.62
CA GLU A 83 14.03 -39.64 -36.39
C GLU A 83 13.99 -41.12 -36.00
N ALA A 84 14.04 -41.99 -37.01
CA ALA A 84 14.18 -43.42 -36.82
C ALA A 84 15.59 -43.77 -36.30
N ALA A 85 15.83 -43.53 -35.02
CA ALA A 85 17.04 -44.00 -34.34
C ALA A 85 16.81 -45.45 -33.90
N SER A 86 17.54 -46.40 -34.48
CA SER A 86 17.50 -47.81 -34.05
C SER A 86 18.07 -48.02 -32.65
N GLU A 87 18.93 -47.10 -32.18
CA GLU A 87 19.46 -47.03 -30.83
C GLU A 87 19.59 -45.57 -30.38
N LEU A 88 19.11 -45.25 -29.17
CA LEU A 88 19.30 -43.94 -28.55
C LEU A 88 20.32 -44.07 -27.41
N ASP A 89 21.43 -43.33 -27.47
CA ASP A 89 22.44 -43.21 -26.40
C ASP A 89 22.51 -41.75 -25.94
N VAL A 90 21.91 -41.44 -24.79
CA VAL A 90 21.92 -40.08 -24.21
C VAL A 90 22.82 -40.07 -22.99
N ARG A 91 23.81 -39.17 -22.98
CA ARG A 91 24.70 -38.94 -21.84
C ARG A 91 24.45 -37.57 -21.23
N LYS A 92 24.23 -37.52 -19.91
CA LYS A 92 24.08 -36.27 -19.15
C LYS A 92 24.93 -36.30 -17.89
N GLU A 93 25.72 -35.25 -17.67
CA GLU A 93 26.40 -35.02 -16.39
C GLU A 93 25.51 -34.21 -15.46
N VAL A 94 25.52 -34.58 -14.19
CA VAL A 94 24.61 -34.08 -13.15
C VAL A 94 25.41 -33.86 -11.89
N HIS A 95 25.15 -32.77 -11.17
CA HIS A 95 25.69 -32.57 -9.84
C HIS A 95 24.73 -33.15 -8.79
N VAL A 96 25.28 -33.92 -7.85
CA VAL A 96 24.58 -34.55 -6.73
C VAL A 96 25.00 -33.77 -5.48
N ASP A 97 24.10 -32.90 -4.99
CA ASP A 97 24.42 -31.87 -3.98
C ASP A 97 24.65 -32.44 -2.57
N ALA A 98 24.10 -33.62 -2.30
CA ALA A 98 24.29 -34.34 -1.05
C ALA A 98 24.09 -35.84 -1.29
N SER A 99 24.77 -36.66 -0.49
CA SER A 99 24.56 -38.10 -0.53
C SER A 99 23.18 -38.44 0.03
N ALA A 100 22.24 -38.80 -0.84
CA ALA A 100 20.84 -39.05 -0.50
C ALA A 100 20.26 -40.25 -1.28
N PRO A 101 19.23 -40.93 -0.74
CA PRO A 101 18.46 -41.91 -1.49
C PRO A 101 17.89 -41.24 -2.74
N THR A 102 18.14 -41.84 -3.89
CA THR A 102 17.75 -41.27 -5.18
C THR A 102 16.80 -42.23 -5.90
N TYR A 103 15.75 -41.67 -6.49
CA TYR A 103 14.79 -42.36 -7.34
C TYR A 103 14.90 -41.86 -8.77
N LEU A 104 14.69 -42.76 -9.73
CA LEU A 104 14.67 -42.47 -11.15
C LEU A 104 13.31 -42.85 -11.74
N SER A 105 12.53 -41.87 -12.21
CA SER A 105 11.33 -42.09 -13.01
C SER A 105 11.66 -42.02 -14.49
N VAL A 106 11.60 -43.15 -15.18
CA VAL A 106 11.79 -43.25 -16.63
C VAL A 106 10.43 -43.39 -17.31
N GLU A 107 10.16 -42.53 -18.29
CA GLU A 107 9.00 -42.60 -19.16
C GLU A 107 9.46 -42.85 -20.60
N ALA A 108 9.41 -44.09 -21.06
CA ALA A 108 9.94 -44.48 -22.35
C ALA A 108 9.23 -45.69 -22.94
N ALA A 109 8.64 -45.58 -24.13
CA ALA A 109 8.03 -46.73 -24.79
C ALA A 109 9.12 -47.71 -25.29
N GLY A 110 9.27 -48.88 -24.68
CA GLY A 110 10.20 -49.93 -25.14
C GLY A 110 11.11 -50.46 -24.03
N ILE A 111 12.19 -51.14 -24.43
CA ILE A 111 13.27 -51.60 -23.53
C ILE A 111 14.32 -50.50 -23.41
N TRP A 112 14.64 -50.14 -22.17
CA TRP A 112 15.64 -49.13 -21.83
C TRP A 112 16.63 -49.65 -20.78
N LYS A 113 17.83 -49.07 -20.79
CA LYS A 113 18.92 -49.31 -19.84
C LYS A 113 19.53 -47.98 -19.44
N VAL A 114 19.58 -47.70 -18.14
CA VAL A 114 20.23 -46.50 -17.58
C VAL A 114 21.45 -46.93 -16.80
N VAL A 115 22.60 -46.33 -17.07
CA VAL A 115 23.86 -46.52 -16.36
C VAL A 115 24.21 -45.21 -15.66
N ILE A 116 24.36 -45.24 -14.34
CA ILE A 116 24.73 -44.08 -13.53
C ILE A 116 26.13 -44.31 -12.97
N GLU A 117 27.08 -43.49 -13.39
CA GLU A 117 28.46 -43.51 -12.88
C GLU A 117 28.65 -42.36 -11.90
N SER A 118 28.87 -42.67 -10.62
CA SER A 118 29.18 -41.66 -9.60
C SER A 118 30.66 -41.29 -9.64
N LYS A 119 30.96 -40.01 -9.74
CA LYS A 119 32.29 -39.41 -9.60
C LYS A 119 32.26 -38.51 -8.36
N PRO A 120 32.60 -39.04 -7.17
CA PRO A 120 32.63 -38.23 -5.97
C PRO A 120 33.59 -37.06 -6.13
N SER A 121 33.11 -35.84 -5.90
CA SER A 121 33.91 -34.61 -6.03
C SER A 121 33.38 -33.60 -5.01
N PRO A 122 34.05 -33.43 -3.86
CA PRO A 122 33.60 -32.47 -2.86
C PRO A 122 34.07 -31.08 -3.30
N VAL A 123 33.18 -30.34 -3.94
CA VAL A 123 33.37 -28.91 -4.22
C VAL A 123 32.56 -28.16 -3.17
N HIS A 124 33.23 -27.43 -2.28
CA HIS A 124 32.55 -26.48 -1.40
C HIS A 124 32.60 -25.08 -2.04
N VAL A 125 31.52 -24.33 -1.94
CA VAL A 125 31.45 -22.94 -2.41
C VAL A 125 31.46 -22.00 -1.20
N ILE A 126 32.35 -21.01 -1.19
CA ILE A 126 32.43 -19.94 -0.19
C ILE A 126 31.93 -18.66 -0.83
N GLU A 127 30.81 -18.12 -0.34
CA GLU A 127 30.23 -16.86 -0.82
C GLU A 127 30.24 -15.80 0.26
N GLY A 128 30.46 -14.53 -0.14
CA GLY A 128 30.43 -13.39 0.78
C GLY A 128 30.51 -12.03 0.11
N SER A 129 30.58 -10.98 0.93
CA SER A 129 30.79 -9.58 0.49
C SER A 129 31.95 -8.94 1.24
N VAL A 130 32.71 -8.08 0.57
CA VAL A 130 33.75 -7.25 1.19
C VAL A 130 33.18 -5.85 1.43
N LEU A 131 33.21 -5.39 2.68
CA LEU A 131 32.73 -4.06 3.11
C LEU A 131 33.91 -3.19 3.52
N ASP A 132 33.81 -1.86 3.43
CA ASP A 132 34.75 -0.92 4.06
C ASP A 132 34.29 -0.52 5.47
N GLY A 133 35.06 0.33 6.16
CA GLY A 133 34.74 0.82 7.51
C GLY A 133 33.47 1.69 7.60
N SER A 134 32.81 2.01 6.49
CA SER A 134 31.48 2.64 6.46
C SER A 134 30.34 1.64 6.30
N GLY A 135 30.66 0.35 6.13
CA GLY A 135 29.70 -0.69 5.78
C GLY A 135 29.38 -0.73 4.27
N SER A 136 30.05 0.08 3.44
CA SER A 136 29.83 0.10 2.00
C SER A 136 30.57 -1.05 1.32
N ARG A 137 29.95 -1.68 0.31
CA ARG A 137 30.56 -2.77 -0.46
C ARG A 137 31.76 -2.27 -1.27
N VAL A 138 32.80 -3.09 -1.38
CA VAL A 138 34.08 -2.73 -2.03
C VAL A 138 34.28 -3.53 -3.32
N PRO A 139 33.90 -3.00 -4.49
CA PRO A 139 34.13 -3.65 -5.78
C PRO A 139 35.62 -3.77 -6.12
N GLY A 140 36.00 -4.82 -6.83
CA GLY A 140 37.38 -5.06 -7.25
C GLY A 140 38.37 -5.40 -6.12
N ALA A 141 37.89 -5.75 -4.91
CA ALA A 141 38.76 -6.28 -3.86
C ALA A 141 39.22 -7.71 -4.22
N SER A 142 40.51 -7.98 -4.05
CA SER A 142 41.10 -9.32 -4.22
C SER A 142 40.82 -10.15 -2.98
N ILE A 143 40.53 -11.43 -3.16
CA ILE A 143 40.18 -12.36 -2.08
C ILE A 143 40.91 -13.68 -2.28
N ALA A 144 41.35 -14.30 -1.18
CA ALA A 144 41.90 -15.65 -1.17
C ALA A 144 41.33 -16.47 -0.01
N ALA A 145 40.91 -17.69 -0.28
CA ALA A 145 40.63 -18.72 0.71
C ALA A 145 41.83 -19.65 0.82
N VAL A 146 42.45 -19.75 2.00
CA VAL A 146 43.65 -20.55 2.27
C VAL A 146 43.30 -21.70 3.21
N ASP A 147 43.62 -22.93 2.83
CA ASP A 147 43.40 -24.10 3.67
C ASP A 147 44.47 -24.23 4.79
N GLY A 148 44.28 -25.21 5.68
CA GLY A 148 45.23 -25.49 6.77
C GLY A 148 46.61 -25.98 6.33
N GLU A 149 46.78 -26.34 5.05
CA GLU A 149 48.06 -26.74 4.46
C GLU A 149 48.72 -25.58 3.68
N GLY A 150 48.11 -24.39 3.68
CA GLY A 150 48.62 -23.20 3.00
C GLY A 150 48.31 -23.13 1.50
N ARG A 151 47.51 -24.06 0.96
CA ARG A 151 47.03 -23.97 -0.43
C ARG A 151 45.92 -22.94 -0.51
N SER A 152 45.88 -22.16 -1.59
CA SER A 152 44.90 -21.09 -1.72
C SER A 152 44.15 -21.10 -3.04
N VAL A 153 42.89 -20.69 -3.00
CA VAL A 153 42.07 -20.34 -4.17
C VAL A 153 41.72 -18.87 -4.05
N SER A 154 41.95 -18.11 -5.12
CA SER A 154 41.73 -16.66 -5.13
C SER A 154 40.74 -16.22 -6.20
N GLY A 155 40.16 -15.04 -5.99
CA GLY A 155 39.21 -14.39 -6.88
C GLY A 155 39.14 -12.89 -6.59
N VAL A 156 38.23 -12.20 -7.28
CA VAL A 156 38.02 -10.77 -7.11
C VAL A 156 36.52 -10.53 -6.90
N THR A 157 36.15 -9.61 -6.01
CA THR A 157 34.75 -9.22 -5.87
C THR A 157 34.20 -8.64 -7.18
N ASN A 158 32.94 -8.94 -7.48
CA ASN A 158 32.23 -8.35 -8.61
C ASN A 158 31.96 -6.83 -8.39
N ARG A 159 31.26 -6.20 -9.35
CA ARG A 159 30.89 -4.78 -9.29
C ARG A 159 30.07 -4.37 -8.06
N PHE A 160 29.53 -5.33 -7.31
CA PHE A 160 28.73 -5.12 -6.11
C PHE A 160 29.47 -5.50 -4.81
N GLY A 161 30.78 -5.73 -4.88
CA GLY A 161 31.57 -6.15 -3.72
C GLY A 161 31.31 -7.59 -3.23
N CYS A 162 30.59 -8.43 -4.01
CA CYS A 162 30.35 -9.84 -3.67
C CYS A 162 31.37 -10.77 -4.32
N PHE A 163 31.62 -11.93 -3.70
CA PHE A 163 32.48 -12.98 -4.25
C PHE A 163 31.92 -14.39 -4.05
N SER A 164 32.39 -15.33 -4.87
CA SER A 164 32.13 -16.77 -4.75
C SER A 164 33.42 -17.53 -5.12
N LEU A 165 33.90 -18.41 -4.24
CA LEU A 165 35.11 -19.22 -4.41
C LEU A 165 34.79 -20.70 -4.27
N SER A 166 35.14 -21.50 -5.27
CA SER A 166 35.05 -22.96 -5.20
C SER A 166 36.35 -23.54 -4.62
N VAL A 167 36.25 -24.22 -3.48
CA VAL A 167 37.40 -24.80 -2.77
C VAL A 167 37.27 -26.32 -2.67
N TYR A 168 38.41 -27.01 -2.75
CA TYR A 168 38.50 -28.47 -2.75
C TYR A 168 39.08 -28.96 -1.43
N GLY A 169 38.37 -29.86 -0.75
CA GLY A 169 38.92 -30.69 0.33
C GLY A 169 39.73 -29.96 1.41
N ALA A 170 39.06 -29.38 2.40
CA ALA A 170 39.56 -29.09 3.74
C ALA A 170 38.37 -28.60 4.58
N ARG A 171 38.36 -28.89 5.89
CA ARG A 171 37.23 -28.54 6.78
C ARG A 171 37.37 -27.15 7.42
N THR A 172 38.42 -26.40 7.13
CA THR A 172 38.65 -25.05 7.68
C THR A 172 39.43 -24.23 6.66
N TYR A 173 38.94 -23.01 6.36
CA TYR A 173 39.61 -22.09 5.46
C TYR A 173 39.73 -20.71 6.09
N ARG A 174 40.85 -20.05 5.82
CA ARG A 174 41.14 -18.67 6.18
C ARG A 174 40.87 -17.79 4.99
N VAL A 175 39.94 -16.83 5.11
CA VAL A 175 39.55 -15.95 4.00
C VAL A 175 40.17 -14.58 4.22
N ILE A 176 40.98 -14.14 3.26
CA ILE A 176 41.72 -12.88 3.28
C ILE A 176 41.20 -12.03 2.13
N ALA A 177 40.87 -10.76 2.38
CA ALA A 177 40.52 -9.80 1.35
C ALA A 177 41.43 -8.57 1.41
N TRP A 178 41.79 -8.00 0.27
CA TRP A 178 42.62 -6.80 0.20
C TRP A 178 42.28 -5.94 -1.02
N LYS A 179 42.52 -4.64 -0.91
CA LYS A 179 42.41 -3.68 -2.01
C LYS A 179 43.50 -2.62 -1.86
N GLY A 180 44.50 -2.64 -2.75
CA GLY A 180 45.68 -1.80 -2.59
C GLY A 180 46.55 -2.23 -1.41
N ALA A 181 46.95 -1.29 -0.56
CA ALA A 181 47.77 -1.54 0.64
C ALA A 181 46.94 -2.02 1.85
N ASP A 182 45.61 -1.93 1.78
CA ASP A 182 44.72 -2.28 2.88
C ASP A 182 44.29 -3.76 2.77
N ALA A 183 44.42 -4.51 3.87
CA ALA A 183 44.06 -5.91 3.96
C ALA A 183 43.24 -6.19 5.22
N ALA A 184 42.24 -7.07 5.10
CA ALA A 184 41.50 -7.64 6.22
C ALA A 184 41.46 -9.17 6.13
N GLU A 185 41.44 -9.81 7.29
CA GLU A 185 41.51 -11.26 7.43
C GLU A 185 40.40 -11.75 8.37
N THR A 186 39.72 -12.83 7.98
CA THR A 186 38.84 -13.57 8.88
C THR A 186 39.10 -15.07 8.78
N GLN A 187 38.88 -15.80 9.88
CA GLN A 187 38.95 -17.26 9.91
C GLN A 187 37.55 -17.85 10.04
N GLY A 188 37.21 -18.80 9.16
CA GLY A 188 35.96 -19.55 9.19
C GLY A 188 36.19 -21.06 9.31
N VAL A 189 35.42 -21.74 10.17
CA VAL A 189 35.42 -23.21 10.27
C VAL A 189 34.25 -23.76 9.42
N LEU A 190 34.57 -24.66 8.49
CA LEU A 190 33.64 -25.24 7.52
C LEU A 190 33.27 -26.67 7.96
N MET A 191 32.14 -26.81 8.66
CA MET A 191 31.62 -28.12 9.09
C MET A 191 30.88 -28.78 7.92
N ALA A 192 31.31 -29.99 7.52
CA ALA A 192 30.67 -30.76 6.45
C ALA A 192 29.16 -30.98 6.72
N GLY A 193 28.32 -30.75 5.71
CA GLY A 193 26.85 -30.93 5.78
C GLY A 193 26.02 -29.65 5.99
N ARG A 194 26.62 -28.46 5.96
CA ARG A 194 25.91 -27.17 5.97
C ARG A 194 26.52 -26.26 4.91
N GLN A 195 25.71 -25.69 4.02
CA GLN A 195 26.17 -24.55 3.20
C GLN A 195 26.39 -23.34 4.13
N PRO A 196 27.62 -22.83 4.29
CA PRO A 196 27.84 -21.62 5.06
C PRO A 196 27.79 -20.42 4.13
N PHE A 197 26.82 -19.54 4.33
CA PHE A 197 26.90 -18.17 3.83
C PHE A 197 27.81 -17.37 4.77
N LEU A 198 28.99 -16.96 4.30
CA LEU A 198 29.83 -16.02 5.04
C LEU A 198 29.33 -14.60 4.71
N ARG A 199 28.41 -14.07 5.53
CA ARG A 199 27.57 -12.91 5.14
C ARG A 199 28.35 -11.62 4.83
N SER A 200 29.49 -11.35 5.47
CA SER A 200 30.30 -10.14 5.21
C SER A 200 31.70 -10.22 5.81
N LEU A 201 32.69 -9.62 5.13
CA LEU A 201 34.06 -9.43 5.59
C LEU A 201 34.38 -7.93 5.55
N GLU A 202 34.69 -7.33 6.70
CA GLU A 202 34.84 -5.89 6.85
C GLU A 202 36.32 -5.47 6.79
N LEU A 203 36.67 -4.62 5.82
CA LEU A 203 37.97 -3.95 5.72
C LEU A 203 38.01 -2.81 6.74
N ARG A 204 38.66 -3.06 7.88
CA ARG A 204 38.93 -2.02 8.87
C ARG A 204 40.05 -1.11 8.36
N LEU A 205 39.67 0.07 7.90
CA LEU A 205 40.61 1.20 7.81
C LEU A 205 41.08 1.50 9.24
N ALA A 206 42.38 1.69 9.45
CA ALA A 206 42.95 1.93 10.78
C ALA A 206 42.19 3.04 11.52
N GLU A 207 41.45 2.68 12.58
CA GLU A 207 40.67 3.61 13.39
C GLU A 207 41.58 4.67 14.02
N ARG A 208 41.46 5.93 13.59
CA ARG A 208 41.86 7.09 14.39
C ARG A 208 40.77 7.32 15.44
N GLN A 209 41.15 7.42 16.72
CA GLN A 209 40.26 7.66 17.86
C GLN A 209 39.25 8.79 17.59
N LEU A 210 37.96 8.52 17.89
CA LEU A 210 36.81 9.28 17.37
C LEU A 210 36.20 10.32 18.33
N ALA A 211 36.60 10.36 19.61
CA ALA A 211 36.32 11.46 20.53
C ALA A 211 37.36 11.46 21.65
N ASP A 212 38.09 12.57 21.80
CA ASP A 212 39.08 12.76 22.85
C ASP A 212 38.59 13.89 23.76
N LEU A 213 37.90 13.55 24.85
CA LEU A 213 37.35 14.52 25.79
C LEU A 213 38.20 14.55 27.05
N SER A 214 38.59 15.75 27.49
CA SER A 214 39.21 15.93 28.80
C SER A 214 38.28 16.69 29.74
N LEU A 215 38.22 16.23 31.00
CA LEU A 215 37.44 16.85 32.06
C LEU A 215 38.37 17.14 33.24
N MET A 216 38.69 18.40 33.47
CA MET A 216 39.57 18.85 34.55
C MET A 216 38.75 19.47 35.69
N LEU A 217 39.03 19.07 36.93
CA LEU A 217 38.45 19.66 38.13
C LEU A 217 39.42 20.69 38.71
N ASP A 218 38.97 21.93 38.86
CA ASP A 218 39.85 23.06 39.22
C ASP A 218 40.18 23.12 40.74
N ALA A 219 39.49 22.34 41.58
CA ALA A 219 39.79 22.30 43.02
C ALA A 219 39.53 20.91 43.65
N PRO A 220 40.42 20.44 44.55
CA PRO A 220 40.21 19.22 45.33
C PRO A 220 39.00 19.36 46.27
N PRO A 221 38.40 18.25 46.74
CA PRO A 221 37.26 18.30 47.66
C PRO A 221 37.63 19.06 48.95
N GLY A 222 36.98 20.20 49.15
CA GLY A 222 37.13 21.03 50.35
C GLY A 222 36.27 20.53 51.51
N THR A 223 36.75 20.70 52.73
CA THR A 223 35.89 20.68 53.92
C THR A 223 35.25 22.05 54.03
N ALA A 224 33.92 22.10 54.10
CA ALA A 224 33.18 23.34 54.27
C ALA A 224 32.64 23.44 55.68
N VAL A 225 32.55 24.66 56.21
CA VAL A 225 31.83 24.96 57.45
C VAL A 225 30.38 25.35 57.18
N GLU A 226 29.50 25.15 58.14
CA GLU A 226 28.10 25.56 58.02
C GLU A 226 27.97 27.04 57.61
N GLY A 227 27.16 27.28 56.57
CA GLY A 227 26.95 28.60 55.99
C GLY A 227 27.95 29.01 54.91
N GLU A 228 29.05 28.27 54.72
CA GLU A 228 30.05 28.54 53.69
C GLU A 228 29.51 28.22 52.29
N GLU A 229 29.90 29.05 51.33
CA GLU A 229 29.55 28.88 49.92
C GLU A 229 30.70 28.20 49.18
N ILE A 230 30.43 27.01 48.68
CA ILE A 230 31.38 26.16 47.97
C ILE A 230 31.15 26.33 46.47
N ARG A 231 32.23 26.54 45.72
CA ARG A 231 32.21 26.57 44.25
C ARG A 231 33.16 25.50 43.71
N HIS A 232 32.62 24.61 42.88
CA HIS A 232 33.40 23.68 42.06
C HIS A 232 33.34 24.11 40.60
N THR A 233 34.48 24.16 39.94
CA THR A 233 34.60 24.45 38.50
C THR A 233 35.13 23.21 37.78
N PHE A 234 34.51 22.87 36.66
CA PHE A 234 34.92 21.80 35.75
C PHE A 234 35.21 22.42 34.39
N ILE A 235 36.34 22.06 33.80
CA ILE A 235 36.71 22.46 32.44
C ILE A 235 36.58 21.22 31.57
N LEU A 236 35.69 21.28 30.58
CA LEU A 236 35.47 20.25 29.59
C LEU A 236 36.04 20.73 28.26
N GLU A 237 36.91 19.93 27.64
CA GLU A 237 37.55 20.26 26.36
C GLU A 237 37.44 19.07 25.39
N ASN A 238 37.09 19.36 24.13
CA ASN A 238 37.05 18.39 23.04
C ASN A 238 38.34 18.44 22.22
N HIS A 239 39.25 17.50 22.43
CA HIS A 239 40.47 17.28 21.63
C HIS A 239 40.21 16.47 20.36
N GLY A 240 38.99 15.94 20.18
CA GLY A 240 38.58 15.19 19.00
C GLY A 240 38.44 16.07 17.74
N PRO A 241 38.63 15.50 16.53
CA PRO A 241 38.59 16.25 15.28
C PRO A 241 37.18 16.66 14.83
N THR A 242 36.13 16.23 15.52
CA THR A 242 34.73 16.44 15.13
C THR A 242 33.92 17.09 16.25
N PRO A 243 32.91 17.92 15.92
CA PRO A 243 31.94 18.41 16.89
C PRO A 243 31.27 17.25 17.63
N THR A 244 31.25 17.33 18.96
CA THR A 244 30.75 16.26 19.82
C THR A 244 29.73 16.85 20.80
N ARG A 245 28.50 16.32 20.83
CA ARG A 245 27.52 16.67 21.86
C ARG A 245 27.91 16.02 23.16
N VAL A 246 28.01 16.79 24.24
CA VAL A 246 28.51 16.27 25.52
C VAL A 246 27.44 16.27 26.61
N LEU A 247 27.24 15.10 27.22
CA LEU A 247 26.49 14.96 28.45
C LEU A 247 27.45 14.85 29.64
N VAL A 248 27.19 15.57 30.72
CA VAL A 248 27.96 15.51 31.97
C VAL A 248 27.09 14.99 33.10
N ARG A 249 27.50 13.88 33.71
CA ARG A 249 26.91 13.35 34.94
C ARG A 249 27.68 13.88 36.14
N LEU A 250 26.99 14.56 37.05
CA LEU A 250 27.49 15.02 38.33
C LEU A 250 26.91 14.16 39.46
N GLU A 251 27.76 13.56 40.27
CA GLU A 251 27.38 12.88 41.50
C GLU A 251 27.89 13.68 42.70
N VAL A 252 26.96 14.25 43.47
CA VAL A 252 27.26 15.06 44.66
C VAL A 252 26.93 14.22 45.89
N ARG A 253 27.95 13.92 46.70
CA ARG A 253 27.85 13.16 47.95
C ARG A 253 28.37 14.00 49.11
N GLY A 254 27.80 13.79 50.30
CA GLY A 254 28.20 14.50 51.52
C GLY A 254 27.20 15.58 51.94
N LEU A 255 27.69 16.61 52.62
CA LEU A 255 26.94 17.66 53.33
C LEU A 255 25.50 17.96 52.88
N ALA A 256 24.59 18.09 53.86
CA ALA A 256 23.31 18.74 53.62
C ALA A 256 23.57 20.19 53.16
N SER A 257 22.94 20.63 52.07
CA SER A 257 23.09 21.99 51.53
C SER A 257 21.73 22.62 51.26
N GLU A 258 21.65 23.95 51.26
CA GLU A 258 20.38 24.66 51.09
C GLU A 258 19.87 24.66 49.65
N ARG A 259 20.78 24.90 48.70
CA ARG A 259 20.52 25.02 47.27
C ARG A 259 21.81 24.75 46.48
N ALA A 260 21.69 24.06 45.35
CA ALA A 260 22.74 23.94 44.35
C ALA A 260 22.34 24.75 43.11
N ILE A 261 23.20 25.66 42.69
CA ILE A 261 23.06 26.43 41.44
C ILE A 261 24.11 25.90 40.48
N LEU A 262 23.68 25.57 39.27
CA LEU A 262 24.52 25.02 38.21
C LEU A 262 24.52 26.00 37.04
N GLY A 263 25.70 26.35 36.50
CA GLY A 263 25.81 27.20 35.31
C GLY A 263 26.96 26.80 34.35
N VAL A 264 26.77 27.05 33.06
CA VAL A 264 27.76 26.85 31.99
C VAL A 264 28.26 28.22 31.54
N ALA A 265 29.55 28.34 31.22
CA ALA A 265 30.13 29.49 30.55
C ALA A 265 31.13 29.04 29.48
N GLY A 266 31.20 29.76 28.36
CA GLY A 266 32.30 29.63 27.38
C GLY A 266 32.01 28.87 26.08
N CYS A 267 30.77 28.45 25.80
CA CYS A 267 30.38 27.80 24.55
C CYS A 267 29.83 28.81 23.53
N GLY A 268 30.26 28.70 22.27
CA GLY A 268 30.01 29.66 21.18
C GLY A 268 28.70 29.47 20.40
N ALA A 269 27.80 28.59 20.84
CA ALA A 269 26.55 28.27 20.14
C ALA A 269 25.30 28.79 20.87
N ASP A 270 24.32 29.28 20.11
CA ASP A 270 23.00 29.71 20.58
C ASP A 270 22.26 28.57 21.29
N PHE A 271 21.94 28.75 22.58
CA PHE A 271 21.12 27.82 23.36
C PHE A 271 19.64 28.01 23.03
N THR A 272 19.12 27.28 22.04
CA THR A 272 17.68 27.18 21.77
C THR A 272 17.14 25.80 22.16
N SER A 273 16.81 25.63 23.44
CA SER A 273 15.71 24.79 23.99
C SER A 273 16.09 24.08 25.31
N ILE A 274 15.60 24.59 26.45
CA ILE A 274 15.38 23.79 27.67
C ILE A 274 14.08 24.26 28.35
N HIS A 275 13.17 23.31 28.60
CA HIS A 275 11.93 23.52 29.35
C HIS A 275 12.19 23.63 30.86
N ALA A 276 12.12 24.85 31.41
CA ALA A 276 11.49 25.15 32.71
C ALA A 276 11.21 26.67 32.81
N SER A 277 10.08 27.01 33.43
CA SER A 277 9.49 28.34 33.53
C SER A 277 10.45 29.51 33.81
N ARG A 278 10.33 30.58 32.99
CA ARG A 278 10.72 31.99 33.24
C ARG A 278 11.97 32.19 34.10
N GLY A 279 13.14 32.09 33.48
CA GLY A 279 14.43 32.52 34.03
C GLY A 279 15.43 32.79 32.89
N ARG A 280 16.42 33.67 33.11
CA ARG A 280 17.44 34.02 32.10
C ARG A 280 18.26 32.78 31.67
N PRO A 281 18.69 32.68 30.40
CA PRO A 281 19.33 31.48 29.82
C PRO A 281 20.70 31.12 30.41
N ASP A 282 21.28 31.94 31.27
CA ASP A 282 22.60 31.73 31.89
C ASP A 282 22.55 31.09 33.29
N ARG A 283 21.36 30.82 33.85
CA ARG A 283 21.22 30.28 35.22
C ARG A 283 20.03 29.31 35.39
N MET A 284 20.32 28.07 35.78
CA MET A 284 19.31 27.13 36.28
C MET A 284 19.32 27.09 37.82
N VAL A 285 18.17 27.35 38.43
CA VAL A 285 17.96 27.25 39.88
C VAL A 285 17.06 26.06 40.19
N PHE A 286 17.61 25.00 40.81
CA PHE A 286 16.81 23.90 41.32
C PHE A 286 16.20 24.29 42.67
N ALA A 287 14.93 24.70 42.69
CA ALA A 287 14.21 24.95 43.93
C ALA A 287 13.65 23.64 44.50
N GLY A 288 14.18 23.17 45.64
CA GLY A 288 13.54 22.16 46.49
C GLY A 288 14.05 20.71 46.39
N GLN A 289 15.14 20.43 45.67
CA GLN A 289 15.77 19.10 45.64
C GLN A 289 16.91 19.01 46.68
N PRO A 290 17.10 17.86 47.35
CA PRO A 290 18.23 17.68 48.28
C PRO A 290 19.57 17.80 47.55
N ALA A 291 20.57 18.35 48.26
CA ALA A 291 21.92 18.62 47.75
C ALA A 291 22.72 17.38 47.35
N THR A 292 22.34 16.22 47.87
CA THR A 292 22.95 14.93 47.56
C THR A 292 22.14 14.24 46.48
N GLY A 293 22.76 13.95 45.34
CA GLY A 293 22.06 13.39 44.21
C GLY A 293 22.96 13.15 43.00
N ARG A 294 22.37 12.50 41.99
CA ARG A 294 22.96 12.34 40.66
C ARG A 294 22.23 13.25 39.71
N TYR A 295 22.97 14.09 39.02
CA TYR A 295 22.47 15.05 38.05
C TYR A 295 23.08 14.72 36.69
N LEU A 296 22.29 14.79 35.62
CA LEU A 296 22.77 14.65 34.25
C LEU A 296 22.50 15.95 33.52
N TRP A 297 23.48 16.44 32.77
CA TRP A 297 23.43 17.73 32.11
C TRP A 297 23.87 17.64 30.66
N ASP A 298 23.07 18.20 29.75
CA ASP A 298 23.47 18.41 28.36
C ASP A 298 24.21 19.74 28.22
N VAL A 299 25.48 19.67 27.83
CA VAL A 299 26.36 20.83 27.60
C VAL A 299 26.23 21.34 26.16
N GLY A 300 25.51 20.62 25.29
CA GLY A 300 25.39 20.92 23.87
C GLY A 300 26.60 20.41 23.06
N PRO A 301 26.67 20.73 21.76
CA PRO A 301 27.82 20.41 20.92
C PRO A 301 29.04 21.25 21.31
N LEU A 302 30.19 20.59 21.49
CA LEU A 302 31.50 21.22 21.57
C LEU A 302 32.26 20.98 20.26
N ALA A 303 32.62 22.07 19.58
CA ALA A 303 33.50 22.03 18.42
C ALA A 303 34.90 21.50 18.79
N PRO A 304 35.70 21.05 17.80
CA PRO A 304 37.09 20.67 18.02
C PRO A 304 37.89 21.81 18.70
N ASN A 305 38.57 21.48 19.79
CA ASN A 305 39.31 22.36 20.70
C ASN A 305 38.45 23.40 21.45
N GLU A 306 37.13 23.26 21.45
CA GLU A 306 36.26 24.13 22.24
C GLU A 306 36.26 23.72 23.71
N ARG A 307 36.16 24.71 24.59
CA ARG A 307 36.13 24.55 26.04
C ARG A 307 34.81 25.02 26.63
N ALA A 308 34.15 24.16 27.39
CA ALA A 308 33.05 24.56 28.27
C ALA A 308 33.50 24.59 29.73
N THR A 309 33.19 25.68 30.43
CA THR A 309 33.38 25.80 31.87
C THR A 309 32.05 25.57 32.58
N LEU A 310 31.97 24.51 33.36
CA LEU A 310 30.81 24.19 34.20
C LEU A 310 31.11 24.61 35.63
N TRP A 311 30.18 25.26 36.31
CA TRP A 311 30.34 25.57 37.74
C TRP A 311 29.13 25.09 38.56
N LEU A 312 29.43 24.49 39.71
CA LEU A 312 28.49 24.12 40.75
C LEU A 312 28.72 25.03 41.95
N ARG A 313 27.69 25.77 42.35
CA ARG A 313 27.71 26.69 43.51
C ARG A 313 26.70 26.22 44.53
N THR A 314 27.12 25.97 45.77
CA THR A 314 26.23 25.49 46.83
C THR A 314 26.59 26.05 48.19
N LYS A 315 25.61 26.18 49.11
CA LYS A 315 25.82 26.68 50.47
C LYS A 315 25.61 25.55 51.48
N ALA A 316 26.64 25.25 52.28
CA ALA A 316 26.63 24.16 53.26
C ALA A 316 25.65 24.44 54.43
N ARG A 317 24.84 23.44 54.83
CA ARG A 317 23.99 23.49 56.05
C ARG A 317 24.64 22.86 57.28
N SER A 318 25.74 22.14 57.10
CA SER A 318 26.50 21.55 58.21
C SER A 318 27.97 21.51 57.83
N SER A 319 28.85 21.41 58.82
CA SER A 319 30.30 21.27 58.58
C SER A 319 30.66 19.85 58.14
N GLY A 320 31.55 19.69 57.15
CA GLY A 320 31.89 18.36 56.60
C GLY A 320 32.49 18.38 55.18
N LYS A 321 32.70 17.19 54.60
CA LYS A 321 33.28 17.04 53.27
C LYS A 321 32.20 16.97 52.21
N LEU A 322 32.32 17.78 51.17
CA LEU A 322 31.52 17.66 49.94
C LEU A 322 32.37 16.94 48.89
N GLU A 323 31.86 15.84 48.34
CA GLU A 323 32.49 15.12 47.24
C GLU A 323 31.66 15.31 45.99
N VAL A 324 32.29 15.84 44.94
CA VAL A 324 31.66 16.00 43.63
C VAL A 324 32.45 15.20 42.60
N LYS A 325 31.80 14.21 41.99
CA LYS A 325 32.36 13.42 40.89
C LYS A 325 31.65 13.80 39.60
N ALA A 326 32.42 14.20 38.59
CA ALA A 326 31.89 14.49 37.26
C ALA A 326 32.35 13.44 36.25
N THR A 327 31.50 13.11 35.28
CA THR A 327 31.81 12.17 34.19
C THR A 327 31.20 12.72 32.90
N ALA A 328 32.00 12.89 31.85
CA ALA A 328 31.56 13.39 30.55
C ALA A 328 31.37 12.24 29.54
N PHE A 329 30.36 12.35 28.69
CA PHE A 329 30.01 11.39 27.64
C PHE A 329 29.85 12.14 26.32
N GLY A 330 30.60 11.76 25.28
CA GLY A 330 30.55 12.38 23.96
C GLY A 330 29.72 11.57 22.96
N PHE A 331 28.90 12.26 22.16
CA PHE A 331 28.11 11.68 21.07
C PHE A 331 28.39 12.45 19.77
N ARG A 332 28.53 11.74 18.65
CA ARG A 332 28.68 12.35 17.33
C ARG A 332 27.38 13.04 16.95
N VAL A 333 27.48 14.29 16.48
CA VAL A 333 26.37 14.97 15.81
C VAL A 333 26.59 14.77 14.31
N ASP A 334 25.93 13.79 13.71
CA ASP A 334 25.94 13.70 12.25
C ASP A 334 24.91 14.70 11.70
N PRO A 335 25.32 15.60 10.78
CA PRO A 335 24.39 16.50 10.10
C PRO A 335 23.71 15.73 8.96
N SER A 336 22.95 14.69 9.30
CA SER A 336 21.97 14.09 8.38
C SER A 336 20.61 14.71 8.71
N PRO A 337 19.90 15.33 7.74
CA PRO A 337 18.57 15.88 8.01
C PRO A 337 17.49 14.82 8.30
N PHE A 338 17.81 13.52 8.28
CA PHE A 338 16.79 12.44 8.30
C PHE A 338 17.13 11.21 9.16
N ASP A 339 18.04 11.30 10.13
CA ASP A 339 18.18 10.24 11.13
C ASP A 339 17.07 10.33 12.19
N ASN A 340 16.03 9.52 12.01
CA ASN A 340 14.90 9.35 12.93
C ASN A 340 15.25 8.63 14.26
N GLU A 341 16.50 8.73 14.74
CA GLU A 341 16.88 8.24 16.08
C GLU A 341 17.35 9.40 16.98
N VAL A 342 16.40 10.05 17.62
CA VAL A 342 16.71 10.88 18.80
C VAL A 342 16.56 10.02 20.06
N ARG A 343 17.67 9.45 20.55
CA ARG A 343 17.71 8.75 21.84
C ARG A 343 17.81 9.75 23.00
N HIS A 344 16.66 10.18 23.52
CA HIS A 344 16.63 10.95 24.76
C HIS A 344 16.45 10.04 25.98
N VAL A 345 17.34 10.19 26.96
CA VAL A 345 17.18 9.65 28.32
C VAL A 345 16.51 10.73 29.16
N VAL A 346 15.33 10.45 29.71
CA VAL A 346 14.63 11.39 30.61
C VAL A 346 14.55 10.76 32.01
N LEU A 347 14.95 11.55 33.01
CA LEU A 347 14.82 11.19 34.43
C LEU A 347 13.48 11.70 34.96
N SER A 348 12.69 10.83 35.58
CA SER A 348 11.52 11.25 36.36
C SER A 348 11.97 11.73 37.75
N SER A 349 11.14 12.55 38.41
CA SER A 349 11.38 13.09 39.76
C SER A 349 11.46 12.03 40.87
N LEU A 350 11.38 10.74 40.54
CA LEU A 350 11.43 9.60 41.47
C LEU A 350 12.68 8.73 41.31
N GLY A 351 13.65 9.10 40.46
CA GLY A 351 14.96 8.44 40.37
C GLY A 351 15.02 7.19 39.47
N GLU A 352 13.96 6.92 38.70
CA GLU A 352 13.95 5.88 37.66
C GLU A 352 14.37 6.48 36.31
N VAL A 353 15.20 5.74 35.54
CA VAL A 353 15.71 6.17 34.23
C VAL A 353 14.83 5.56 33.14
N PHE A 354 14.30 6.40 32.24
CA PHE A 354 13.51 5.95 31.09
C PHE A 354 14.20 6.39 29.78
N GLY A 355 14.19 5.51 28.78
CA GLY A 355 14.46 5.84 27.39
C GLY A 355 13.16 6.25 26.71
N ARG A 356 13.15 7.40 26.04
CA ARG A 356 11.98 7.93 25.35
C ARG A 356 12.03 7.58 23.87
N VAL A 357 10.98 6.96 23.36
CA VAL A 357 10.81 6.70 21.93
C VAL A 357 9.95 7.82 21.36
N ALA A 358 10.47 8.56 20.40
CA ALA A 358 9.78 9.66 19.73
C ALA A 358 10.02 9.59 18.22
N THR A 359 9.07 10.09 17.45
CA THR A 359 9.21 10.35 16.01
C THR A 359 9.21 11.86 15.77
N LEU A 360 9.51 12.32 14.56
CA LEU A 360 9.37 13.73 14.19
C LEU A 360 8.08 13.93 13.37
N ASP A 361 7.37 15.02 13.60
CA ASP A 361 6.31 15.48 12.71
C ASP A 361 6.90 16.11 11.43
N PRO A 362 6.08 16.43 10.41
CA PRO A 362 6.56 17.02 9.16
C PRO A 362 7.27 18.39 9.34
N GLN A 363 7.15 19.01 10.51
CA GLN A 363 7.84 20.25 10.88
C GLN A 363 9.11 19.99 11.72
N GLY A 364 9.53 18.73 11.86
CA GLY A 364 10.72 18.33 12.61
C GLY A 364 10.54 18.36 14.13
N ARG A 365 9.30 18.40 14.64
CA ARG A 365 9.03 18.42 16.09
C ARG A 365 8.85 17.01 16.62
N ALA A 366 9.47 16.72 17.76
CA ALA A 366 9.38 15.40 18.38
C ALA A 366 7.98 15.10 18.93
N ILE A 367 7.33 14.06 18.41
CA ILE A 367 6.12 13.43 18.94
C ILE A 367 6.53 12.21 19.76
N VAL A 368 6.23 12.22 21.05
CA VAL A 368 6.58 11.12 21.97
C VAL A 368 5.61 9.96 21.81
N LEU A 369 6.13 8.78 21.48
CA LEU A 369 5.35 7.57 21.25
C LEU A 369 5.18 6.75 22.53
N THR A 370 6.24 6.56 23.32
CA THR A 370 6.19 5.88 24.63
C THR A 370 7.49 6.08 25.45
N ASP A 371 7.45 5.80 26.75
CA ASP A 371 8.59 5.81 27.68
C ASP A 371 8.93 4.36 28.14
N ILE A 372 10.20 3.94 28.08
CA ILE A 372 10.65 2.58 28.40
C ILE A 372 11.68 2.60 29.54
N PRO A 373 11.54 1.80 30.62
CA PRO A 373 12.51 1.78 31.71
C PRO A 373 13.88 1.20 31.31
N VAL A 374 14.98 1.87 31.67
CA VAL A 374 16.36 1.49 31.35
C VAL A 374 17.31 1.57 32.56
N GLU A 375 18.38 0.78 32.57
CA GLU A 375 19.56 0.88 33.46
C GLU A 375 20.68 1.48 32.65
N LEU A 376 21.44 2.37 33.28
CA LEU A 376 22.72 2.82 32.75
C LEU A 376 23.83 2.01 33.42
N ARG A 377 24.62 1.30 32.61
CA ARG A 377 25.84 0.61 33.06
C ARG A 377 26.95 1.63 33.36
N GLU A 378 27.97 1.19 34.11
CA GLU A 378 29.13 2.04 34.45
C GLU A 378 29.95 2.47 33.23
N ASP A 379 29.87 1.72 32.12
CA ASP A 379 30.50 2.01 30.83
C ASP A 379 29.69 2.99 29.95
N GLY A 380 28.54 3.47 30.42
CA GLY A 380 27.67 4.40 29.69
C GLY A 380 26.62 3.75 28.78
N ALA A 381 26.60 2.42 28.65
CA ALA A 381 25.57 1.73 27.85
C ALA A 381 24.24 1.64 28.60
N ALA A 382 23.13 1.96 27.92
CA ALA A 382 21.77 1.77 28.44
C ALA A 382 21.24 0.36 28.11
N ARG A 383 20.68 -0.34 29.09
CA ARG A 383 20.02 -1.65 28.95
C ARG A 383 18.59 -1.55 29.46
N VAL A 384 17.59 -2.06 28.74
CA VAL A 384 16.19 -2.08 29.22
C VAL A 384 16.05 -2.95 30.48
N VAL A 385 15.44 -2.42 31.54
CA VAL A 385 15.36 -3.08 32.88
C VAL A 385 13.95 -3.53 33.15
N ARG A 386 13.62 -4.73 32.67
CA ARG A 386 13.02 -5.79 33.50
C ARG A 386 12.91 -7.10 32.74
N THR A 387 13.47 -8.14 33.36
CA THR A 387 13.23 -9.58 33.14
C THR A 387 12.77 -10.17 34.48
N ASP A 388 12.08 -11.32 34.48
CA ASP A 388 11.76 -12.03 35.73
C ASP A 388 13.01 -12.65 36.41
N ARG A 389 12.80 -13.29 37.56
CA ARG A 389 13.86 -13.89 38.40
C ARG A 389 14.55 -15.12 37.80
N GLU A 390 14.16 -15.59 36.61
CA GLU A 390 14.75 -16.78 35.96
C GLU A 390 15.41 -16.50 34.59
N GLY A 391 15.50 -15.23 34.16
CA GLY A 391 16.31 -14.86 33.00
C GLY A 391 15.93 -15.56 31.69
N THR A 392 14.68 -16.04 31.57
CA THR A 392 14.18 -16.73 30.37
C THR A 392 12.95 -16.02 29.85
N TYR A 393 12.96 -15.57 28.60
CA TYR A 393 11.72 -15.28 27.89
C TYR A 393 10.95 -16.60 27.71
N ARG A 394 9.87 -16.79 28.47
CA ARG A 394 8.76 -17.64 28.02
C ARG A 394 7.67 -16.72 27.50
N PHE A 395 7.77 -16.36 26.22
CA PHE A 395 6.55 -16.14 25.46
C PHE A 395 5.88 -17.51 25.37
N THR A 396 4.70 -17.67 25.94
CA THR A 396 3.87 -18.85 25.68
C THR A 396 3.57 -18.89 24.19
N ASP A 397 4.27 -19.78 23.49
CA ASP A 397 3.92 -20.44 22.22
C ASP A 397 3.05 -19.61 21.25
N VAL A 398 3.62 -18.57 20.62
CA VAL A 398 3.02 -17.97 19.42
C VAL A 398 3.53 -18.74 18.20
N ARG A 399 2.80 -19.79 17.81
CA ARG A 399 3.04 -20.55 16.56
C ARG A 399 2.33 -19.90 15.38
N ALA A 400 2.75 -18.71 14.97
CA ALA A 400 2.17 -18.04 13.82
C ALA A 400 3.19 -17.85 12.69
N ARG A 401 2.83 -18.31 11.48
CA ARG A 401 3.55 -18.06 10.22
C ARG A 401 3.25 -16.68 9.63
N GLU A 402 2.34 -15.95 10.26
CA GLU A 402 1.69 -14.76 9.75
C GLU A 402 1.46 -13.81 10.92
N ILE A 403 1.80 -12.53 10.76
CA ILE A 403 1.49 -11.48 11.73
C ILE A 403 0.38 -10.65 11.12
N SER A 404 -0.82 -10.72 11.71
CA SER A 404 -1.95 -9.87 11.37
C SER A 404 -2.01 -8.68 12.31
N LEU A 405 -2.00 -7.47 11.76
CA LEU A 405 -2.29 -6.23 12.46
C LEU A 405 -3.72 -5.80 12.11
N GLU A 406 -4.54 -5.51 13.12
CA GLU A 406 -5.89 -4.94 12.93
C GLU A 406 -5.87 -3.44 13.21
N VAL A 407 -6.24 -2.61 12.23
CA VAL A 407 -6.31 -1.16 12.37
C VAL A 407 -7.77 -0.72 12.56
N TRP A 408 -8.13 -0.34 13.79
CA TRP A 408 -9.49 0.09 14.14
C TRP A 408 -9.67 1.59 13.92
N LEU A 409 -10.46 1.99 12.91
CA LEU A 409 -10.54 3.38 12.46
C LEU A 409 -11.72 4.19 13.04
N ARG A 410 -12.55 3.72 13.98
CA ARG A 410 -13.88 4.36 14.24
C ARG A 410 -13.94 5.68 15.07
N SER A 411 -12.86 6.35 15.51
CA SER A 411 -12.95 7.62 16.29
C SER A 411 -11.63 8.43 16.31
N PRO A 412 -11.62 9.78 16.49
CA PRO A 412 -10.42 10.59 16.73
C PRO A 412 -9.73 10.30 18.09
N THR A 413 -10.22 9.31 18.83
CA THR A 413 -9.64 8.81 20.07
C THR A 413 -9.32 7.33 19.90
N ILE A 414 -8.03 6.98 20.05
CA ILE A 414 -7.56 5.59 20.05
C ILE A 414 -8.27 4.85 21.18
N THR A 415 -9.23 3.99 20.83
CA THR A 415 -9.90 3.10 21.78
C THR A 415 -9.85 1.71 21.18
N VAL A 416 -9.11 0.81 21.84
CA VAL A 416 -9.10 -0.62 21.54
C VAL A 416 -10.19 -1.23 22.41
N ASP A 417 -11.33 -1.60 21.83
CA ASP A 417 -12.39 -2.32 22.54
C ASP A 417 -12.49 -3.76 21.98
N PRO A 418 -12.47 -4.80 22.84
CA PRO A 418 -12.47 -6.22 22.43
C PRO A 418 -13.90 -6.78 22.20
N PRO A 419 -14.04 -8.00 21.61
CA PRO A 419 -15.31 -8.51 21.11
C PRO A 419 -16.36 -8.88 22.18
N LEU A 420 -17.62 -8.83 21.74
CA LEU A 420 -18.84 -9.27 22.42
C LEU A 420 -18.82 -10.79 22.75
N GLU A 421 -18.66 -11.14 24.03
CA GLU A 421 -19.60 -11.90 24.87
C GLU A 421 -18.91 -12.48 26.12
N GLY A 422 -19.36 -12.06 27.32
CA GLY A 422 -19.15 -12.78 28.59
C GLY A 422 -18.49 -12.03 29.78
N ARG A 423 -19.22 -11.10 30.44
CA ARG A 423 -19.18 -10.67 31.89
C ARG A 423 -17.80 -10.62 32.62
N LEU A 424 -17.27 -9.53 33.22
CA LEU A 424 -17.82 -8.38 33.99
C LEU A 424 -16.76 -7.24 34.26
N ILE A 425 -17.12 -5.98 33.94
CA ILE A 425 -16.87 -4.59 34.51
C ILE A 425 -15.46 -3.95 34.74
N PRO A 426 -15.32 -2.59 34.82
CA PRO A 426 -14.98 -1.61 33.75
C PRO A 426 -13.65 -0.85 34.05
N ILE A 427 -13.19 0.03 33.15
CA ILE A 427 -12.30 1.14 33.57
C ILE A 427 -12.95 2.50 33.27
N ARG A 428 -13.64 3.02 34.29
CA ARG A 428 -13.77 4.47 34.53
C ARG A 428 -12.91 4.78 35.75
N THR A 429 -12.14 5.85 35.68
CA THR A 429 -11.35 6.39 36.80
C THR A 429 -12.27 6.88 37.93
N ILE A 430 -12.27 6.20 39.08
CA ILE A 430 -12.75 6.75 40.36
C ILE A 430 -11.56 6.78 41.33
N PRO A 431 -11.25 7.92 41.96
CA PRO A 431 -10.19 7.97 42.95
C PRO A 431 -10.66 7.39 44.29
N ARG A 432 -10.12 6.24 44.72
CA ARG A 432 -10.11 5.88 46.14
C ARG A 432 -8.99 4.91 46.55
N LYS A 433 -8.18 5.42 47.48
CA LYS A 433 -7.30 4.83 48.50
C LYS A 433 -6.43 3.61 48.16
N ARG A 434 -5.12 3.92 48.15
CA ARG A 434 -3.93 3.07 48.41
C ARG A 434 -4.22 1.70 49.04
N THR A 435 -3.81 0.64 48.34
CA THR A 435 -2.97 -0.44 48.88
C THR A 435 -2.20 -1.12 47.74
N ALA A 436 -0.96 -1.49 48.02
CA ALA A 436 0.07 -1.88 47.06
C ALA A 436 -0.09 -3.31 46.53
N ALA A 437 -0.21 -3.46 45.20
CA ALA A 437 0.35 -4.57 44.40
C ALA A 437 0.20 -4.22 42.91
N ARG A 438 1.23 -4.53 42.12
CA ARG A 438 1.50 -4.08 40.74
C ARG A 438 0.45 -4.55 39.72
N GLN A 439 0.02 -3.64 38.83
CA GLN A 439 -0.71 -3.94 37.59
C GLN A 439 0.27 -4.39 36.48
N ARG A 440 -0.16 -5.34 35.65
CA ARG A 440 0.47 -5.81 34.41
C ARG A 440 -0.20 -5.11 33.22
N GLU A 441 0.56 -4.82 32.17
CA GLU A 441 0.07 -4.42 30.85
C GLU A 441 0.59 -5.45 29.83
N ASP A 442 -0.31 -6.17 29.15
CA ASP A 442 0.00 -7.16 28.12
C ASP A 442 -0.56 -6.68 26.77
N LEU A 443 0.28 -6.63 25.71
CA LEU A 443 -0.13 -6.40 24.32
C LEU A 443 -0.53 -7.75 23.69
N TRP A 444 -1.76 -7.87 23.20
CA TRP A 444 -2.25 -9.11 22.59
C TRP A 444 -2.16 -9.06 21.05
N LEU A 445 -1.48 -10.03 20.46
CA LEU A 445 -1.51 -10.35 19.02
C LEU A 445 -2.45 -11.55 18.82
N THR A 446 -3.53 -11.40 18.05
CA THR A 446 -4.44 -12.50 17.75
C THR A 446 -4.03 -13.21 16.46
N GLY A 447 -3.90 -14.54 16.50
CA GLY A 447 -3.76 -15.37 15.31
C GLY A 447 -5.08 -16.08 15.02
N SER A 448 -5.65 -15.87 13.83
CA SER A 448 -6.87 -16.56 13.42
C SER A 448 -6.98 -16.70 11.90
N HIS A 449 -6.41 -17.78 11.34
CA HIS A 449 -6.88 -18.33 10.06
C HIS A 449 -6.62 -19.85 9.97
N PRO A 450 -7.63 -20.70 9.66
CA PRO A 450 -7.49 -22.17 9.73
C PRO A 450 -6.93 -22.87 8.47
N THR A 451 -6.52 -22.17 7.39
CA THR A 451 -6.26 -22.83 6.09
C THR A 451 -4.80 -22.97 5.62
N PHE A 452 -3.78 -22.63 6.43
CA PHE A 452 -2.37 -22.84 6.04
C PHE A 452 -1.54 -23.48 7.16
N GLY A 453 -1.75 -24.78 7.38
CA GLY A 453 -0.98 -25.56 8.37
C GLY A 453 0.32 -26.12 7.79
N ARG A 454 1.47 -25.64 8.28
CA ARG A 454 2.75 -26.39 8.44
C ARG A 454 3.71 -25.54 9.30
N ILE A 455 4.80 -26.11 9.78
CA ILE A 455 5.67 -25.57 10.85
C ILE A 455 6.81 -24.72 10.25
N LEU A 456 7.14 -23.56 10.83
CA LEU A 456 8.39 -22.81 10.58
C LEU A 456 9.25 -22.82 11.84
N LYS A 457 10.56 -23.05 11.67
CA LYS A 457 11.57 -22.94 12.74
C LYS A 457 11.85 -21.46 13.01
N PHE A 458 11.80 -21.10 14.29
CA PHE A 458 11.98 -19.74 14.79
C PHE A 458 13.27 -19.08 14.26
N GLY A 459 13.12 -17.88 13.71
CA GLY A 459 14.25 -16.99 13.40
C GLY A 459 15.01 -16.59 14.68
N THR A 460 16.19 -15.99 14.51
CA THR A 460 16.94 -15.44 15.65
C THR A 460 16.10 -14.39 16.40
N PRO A 461 16.33 -14.14 17.70
CA PRO A 461 15.67 -13.06 18.44
C PRO A 461 15.77 -11.68 17.76
N GLU A 462 16.85 -11.46 17.00
CA GLU A 462 17.05 -10.29 16.16
C GLU A 462 16.06 -10.23 14.98
N ALA A 463 15.83 -11.35 14.29
CA ALA A 463 14.83 -11.43 13.22
C ALA A 463 13.41 -11.19 13.75
N GLN A 464 13.10 -11.64 14.97
CA GLN A 464 11.83 -11.35 15.62
C GLN A 464 11.68 -9.88 16.00
N ARG A 465 12.75 -9.27 16.54
CA ARG A 465 12.79 -7.83 16.85
C ARG A 465 12.55 -6.99 15.59
N ASN A 466 13.26 -7.28 14.51
CA ASN A 466 13.12 -6.54 13.25
C ASN A 466 11.68 -6.62 12.71
N ARG A 467 11.03 -7.79 12.79
CA ARG A 467 9.61 -7.94 12.39
C ARG A 467 8.65 -7.08 13.21
N ILE A 468 8.91 -6.92 14.51
CA ILE A 468 8.08 -6.08 15.37
C ILE A 468 8.26 -4.59 14.99
N HIS A 469 9.48 -4.17 14.68
CA HIS A 469 9.72 -2.81 14.19
C HIS A 469 9.07 -2.56 12.83
N ASP A 470 9.19 -3.52 11.90
CA ASP A 470 8.53 -3.46 10.59
C ASP A 470 7.01 -3.33 10.77
N ALA A 471 6.41 -4.18 11.61
CA ALA A 471 4.99 -4.13 11.94
C ALA A 471 4.55 -2.77 12.51
N ALA A 472 5.32 -2.19 13.42
CA ALA A 472 5.03 -0.88 14.00
C ALA A 472 5.11 0.24 12.95
N TYR A 473 6.06 0.16 12.03
CA TYR A 473 6.21 1.12 10.94
C TYR A 473 5.04 1.02 9.94
N HIS A 474 4.70 -0.19 9.49
CA HIS A 474 3.56 -0.40 8.59
C HIS A 474 2.27 0.13 9.23
N PHE A 475 2.05 -0.14 10.52
CA PHE A 475 0.91 0.42 11.26
C PHE A 475 0.90 1.96 11.28
N HIS A 476 2.06 2.58 11.49
CA HIS A 476 2.18 4.05 11.49
C HIS A 476 1.82 4.64 10.13
N LEU A 477 2.33 4.09 9.04
CA LEU A 477 2.02 4.57 7.69
C LEU A 477 0.54 4.42 7.33
N MET A 478 -0.06 3.27 7.65
CA MET A 478 -1.49 3.07 7.44
C MET A 478 -2.33 4.08 8.24
N SER A 479 -1.88 4.41 9.45
CA SER A 479 -2.52 5.44 10.27
C SER A 479 -2.40 6.84 9.65
N LEU A 480 -1.24 7.17 9.05
CA LEU A 480 -1.06 8.42 8.31
C LEU A 480 -1.92 8.47 7.05
N ALA A 481 -1.96 7.39 6.28
CA ALA A 481 -2.79 7.27 5.08
C ALA A 481 -4.29 7.43 5.42
N ALA A 482 -4.78 6.74 6.46
CA ALA A 482 -6.15 6.87 6.92
C ALA A 482 -6.47 8.29 7.43
N ALA A 483 -5.54 8.91 8.16
CA ALA A 483 -5.70 10.29 8.63
C ALA A 483 -5.74 11.27 7.46
N PHE A 484 -4.89 11.08 6.45
CA PHE A 484 -4.88 11.89 5.23
C PHE A 484 -6.20 11.77 4.47
N ALA A 485 -6.69 10.56 4.20
CA ALA A 485 -7.96 10.33 3.52
C ALA A 485 -9.14 11.06 4.22
N ARG A 486 -9.19 10.99 5.56
CA ARG A 486 -10.24 11.65 6.33
C ARG A 486 -10.13 13.16 6.41
N SER A 487 -8.91 13.68 6.56
CA SER A 487 -8.70 15.11 6.81
C SER A 487 -8.58 15.90 5.51
N ALA A 488 -7.78 15.43 4.56
CA ALA A 488 -7.50 16.09 3.31
C ALA A 488 -8.58 15.81 2.27
N LEU A 489 -8.98 14.54 2.11
CA LEU A 489 -10.01 14.14 1.12
C LEU A 489 -11.44 14.18 1.68
N ARG A 490 -11.59 14.37 2.99
CA ARG A 490 -12.90 14.33 3.69
C ARG A 490 -13.67 13.03 3.41
N LEU A 491 -12.94 11.95 3.17
CA LEU A 491 -13.51 10.63 2.90
C LEU A 491 -13.84 9.95 4.23
N GLU A 492 -15.10 9.52 4.38
CA GLU A 492 -15.48 8.59 5.44
C GLU A 492 -15.01 7.19 5.02
N LEU A 493 -14.16 6.59 5.85
CA LEU A 493 -13.71 5.22 5.63
C LEU A 493 -14.67 4.29 6.36
N ASP A 494 -15.40 3.46 5.62
CA ASP A 494 -16.40 2.53 6.14
C ASP A 494 -16.38 1.15 5.47
N HIS A 495 -15.59 0.94 4.41
CA HIS A 495 -15.50 -0.34 3.71
C HIS A 495 -14.83 -1.42 4.55
N GLN A 496 -15.65 -2.34 5.07
CA GLN A 496 -15.20 -3.55 5.76
C GLN A 496 -14.11 -3.30 6.82
N LEU A 497 -14.28 -2.27 7.64
CA LEU A 497 -13.38 -2.00 8.75
C LEU A 497 -13.44 -3.11 9.83
N PRO A 498 -12.31 -3.44 10.50
CA PRO A 498 -10.99 -2.83 10.35
C PRO A 498 -10.26 -3.27 9.07
N VAL A 499 -9.47 -2.36 8.48
CA VAL A 499 -8.51 -2.75 7.44
C VAL A 499 -7.47 -3.66 8.09
N ARG A 500 -7.29 -4.86 7.55
CA ARG A 500 -6.36 -5.86 8.07
C ARG A 500 -5.05 -5.77 7.30
N VAL A 501 -3.94 -5.63 8.02
CA VAL A 501 -2.60 -5.57 7.41
C VAL A 501 -1.86 -6.85 7.73
N TRP A 502 -1.47 -7.59 6.70
CA TRP A 502 -0.77 -8.87 6.78
C TRP A 502 0.67 -8.70 6.31
N ILE A 503 1.64 -9.10 7.13
CA ILE A 503 3.05 -9.08 6.75
C ILE A 503 3.49 -10.52 6.46
N CYS A 504 3.77 -10.80 5.18
CA CYS A 504 3.93 -12.16 4.66
C CYS A 504 5.37 -12.46 4.25
N GLU A 505 5.95 -13.58 4.70
CA GLU A 505 7.35 -13.92 4.37
C GLU A 505 7.62 -14.14 2.87
N ASN A 506 6.64 -14.67 2.13
CA ASN A 506 6.76 -15.04 0.72
C ASN A 506 5.48 -14.72 -0.06
N LEU A 507 5.25 -13.45 -0.39
CA LEU A 507 4.34 -13.11 -1.48
C LEU A 507 5.01 -13.47 -2.80
N VAL A 508 4.50 -14.52 -3.45
CA VAL A 508 5.06 -15.11 -4.67
C VAL A 508 4.88 -14.20 -5.89
N VAL A 509 3.98 -13.21 -5.82
CA VAL A 509 3.47 -12.51 -7.01
C VAL A 509 3.52 -10.97 -6.96
N ALA A 510 3.67 -10.32 -5.81
CA ALA A 510 3.75 -8.85 -5.71
C ALA A 510 4.49 -8.37 -4.44
N LEU A 511 4.89 -7.09 -4.41
CA LEU A 511 5.57 -6.46 -3.27
C LEU A 511 4.56 -6.05 -2.17
N GLY A 512 3.35 -5.66 -2.58
CA GLY A 512 2.15 -5.49 -1.79
C GLY A 512 0.93 -6.01 -2.56
N HIS A 513 -0.21 -6.16 -1.90
CA HIS A 513 -1.49 -6.43 -2.55
C HIS A 513 -2.67 -6.04 -1.65
N TYR A 514 -3.61 -5.25 -2.18
CA TYR A 514 -4.90 -5.01 -1.58
C TYR A 514 -5.98 -5.98 -2.10
N GLN A 515 -6.63 -6.67 -1.17
CA GLN A 515 -7.77 -7.53 -1.44
C GLN A 515 -9.07 -6.80 -1.03
N PRO A 516 -9.87 -6.30 -1.99
CA PRO A 516 -11.02 -5.45 -1.70
C PRO A 516 -12.16 -6.19 -1.00
N LEU A 517 -12.36 -7.48 -1.25
CA LEU A 517 -13.48 -8.24 -0.66
C LEU A 517 -13.34 -8.49 0.84
N ALA A 518 -12.16 -8.28 1.41
CA ALA A 518 -11.90 -8.51 2.83
C ALA A 518 -11.21 -7.32 3.51
N SER A 519 -11.02 -6.19 2.79
CA SER A 519 -10.15 -5.08 3.19
C SER A 519 -8.81 -5.54 3.77
N ILE A 520 -8.13 -6.46 3.09
CA ILE A 520 -6.83 -6.99 3.49
C ILE A 520 -5.73 -6.35 2.66
N ILE A 521 -4.76 -5.71 3.31
CA ILE A 521 -3.50 -5.28 2.71
C ILE A 521 -2.43 -6.31 3.08
N SER A 522 -1.86 -6.98 2.09
CA SER A 522 -0.77 -7.94 2.27
C SER A 522 0.55 -7.34 1.81
N ILE A 523 1.51 -7.17 2.71
CA ILE A 523 2.84 -6.63 2.41
C ILE A 523 3.88 -7.75 2.52
N ALA A 524 4.77 -7.86 1.54
CA ALA A 524 5.85 -8.84 1.60
C ALA A 524 6.89 -8.42 2.65
N SER A 525 7.32 -9.33 3.53
CA SER A 525 8.31 -9.01 4.58
C SER A 525 9.66 -8.56 4.03
N ARG A 526 10.02 -8.95 2.80
CA ARG A 526 11.24 -8.49 2.11
C ARG A 526 11.16 -7.03 1.66
N VAL A 527 9.95 -6.47 1.67
CA VAL A 527 9.61 -5.09 1.32
C VAL A 527 9.61 -4.20 2.57
N SER A 528 9.93 -4.77 3.74
CA SER A 528 9.86 -4.01 4.98
C SER A 528 10.72 -2.75 4.93
N SER A 529 10.03 -1.66 5.20
CA SER A 529 10.40 -0.25 5.02
C SER A 529 11.62 0.21 5.81
N LEU A 530 12.06 -0.54 6.82
CA LEU A 530 13.37 -0.30 7.43
C LEU A 530 14.53 -0.45 6.43
N ARG A 531 14.28 -1.10 5.28
CA ARG A 531 15.26 -1.28 4.19
C ARG A 531 14.97 -0.38 2.98
N THR A 532 13.77 0.19 2.88
CA THR A 532 13.29 0.90 1.69
C THR A 532 12.70 2.23 2.18
N ALA A 533 13.51 3.28 2.07
CA ALA A 533 13.39 4.49 2.89
C ALA A 533 12.05 5.25 2.88
N ASN A 534 11.05 4.89 2.05
CA ASN A 534 9.88 5.75 1.81
C ASN A 534 8.51 5.10 1.98
N GLY A 535 8.38 3.81 2.33
CA GLY A 535 7.06 3.28 2.75
C GLY A 535 5.91 3.40 1.74
N MET A 536 6.22 3.67 0.46
CA MET A 536 5.21 4.04 -0.54
C MET A 536 4.31 2.88 -0.93
N VAL A 537 4.77 1.63 -0.80
CA VAL A 537 3.95 0.44 -1.06
C VAL A 537 2.78 0.38 -0.11
N ASP A 538 3.00 0.64 1.18
CA ASP A 538 1.93 0.69 2.17
C ASP A 538 0.85 1.72 1.82
N ALA A 539 1.28 2.95 1.53
CA ALA A 539 0.36 4.01 1.15
C ALA A 539 -0.33 3.73 -0.19
N HIS A 540 0.36 3.10 -1.14
CA HIS A 540 -0.21 2.66 -2.42
C HIS A 540 -1.31 1.61 -2.21
N GLU A 541 -1.05 0.54 -1.46
CA GLU A 541 -2.07 -0.49 -1.20
C GLU A 541 -3.26 0.11 -0.42
N PHE A 542 -3.00 1.05 0.50
CA PHE A 542 -4.06 1.79 1.16
C PHE A 542 -4.80 2.74 0.22
N GLY A 543 -4.13 3.25 -0.82
CA GLY A 543 -4.74 4.03 -1.89
C GLY A 543 -5.81 3.22 -2.64
N HIS A 544 -5.63 1.91 -2.82
CA HIS A 544 -6.71 1.05 -3.34
C HIS A 544 -7.89 0.94 -2.37
N HIS A 545 -7.64 0.91 -1.05
CA HIS A 545 -8.73 0.97 -0.07
C HIS A 545 -9.49 2.31 -0.17
N VAL A 546 -8.78 3.43 -0.23
CA VAL A 546 -9.37 4.76 -0.46
C VAL A 546 -10.17 4.81 -1.77
N HIS A 547 -9.67 4.20 -2.84
CA HIS A 547 -10.41 4.07 -4.09
C HIS A 547 -11.72 3.29 -3.86
N CYS A 548 -11.65 2.16 -3.15
CA CYS A 548 -12.79 1.31 -2.84
C CYS A 548 -13.88 2.04 -2.03
N ASP A 549 -13.51 2.79 -1.00
CA ASP A 549 -14.43 3.56 -0.14
C ASP A 549 -14.96 4.81 -0.85
N SER A 550 -14.20 5.34 -1.81
CA SER A 550 -14.63 6.50 -2.57
C SER A 550 -15.76 6.17 -3.55
N ARG A 551 -16.39 7.23 -4.07
CA ARG A 551 -17.38 7.09 -5.14
C ARG A 551 -16.77 6.59 -6.44
N MET A 552 -15.47 6.75 -6.68
CA MET A 552 -14.80 6.17 -7.86
C MET A 552 -14.94 4.65 -7.91
N GLY A 553 -14.79 4.00 -6.75
CA GLY A 553 -15.01 2.57 -6.59
C GLY A 553 -16.48 2.14 -6.71
N GLY A 554 -17.39 3.10 -6.61
CA GLY A 554 -18.83 2.84 -6.52
C GLY A 554 -19.31 2.61 -5.08
N GLU A 555 -18.66 3.25 -4.10
CA GLU A 555 -18.98 3.19 -2.66
C GLU A 555 -18.90 1.74 -2.13
N ASN A 556 -17.71 1.34 -1.65
CA ASN A 556 -17.42 0.02 -1.07
C ASN A 556 -17.23 -1.10 -2.10
N ARG A 557 -16.68 -0.75 -3.27
CA ARG A 557 -16.34 -1.68 -4.34
C ARG A 557 -15.09 -1.19 -5.09
N MET A 558 -14.25 -2.11 -5.58
CA MET A 558 -13.21 -1.74 -6.56
C MET A 558 -13.81 -1.78 -7.96
N PRO A 559 -13.43 -0.89 -8.88
CA PRO A 559 -13.90 -0.96 -10.26
C PRO A 559 -13.65 -2.36 -10.82
N ASP A 560 -14.68 -2.98 -11.39
CA ASP A 560 -14.50 -4.27 -12.06
C ASP A 560 -13.55 -4.06 -13.25
N LEU A 561 -12.52 -4.90 -13.34
CA LEU A 561 -11.76 -5.01 -14.58
C LEU A 561 -12.67 -5.54 -15.69
N SER A 562 -12.49 -5.05 -16.91
CA SER A 562 -13.21 -5.57 -18.06
C SER A 562 -12.95 -7.10 -18.22
N PRO A 563 -13.95 -7.90 -18.64
CA PRO A 563 -13.79 -9.36 -18.66
C PRO A 563 -12.58 -9.84 -19.48
N GLY A 564 -11.70 -10.61 -18.85
CA GLY A 564 -10.47 -11.13 -19.47
C GLY A 564 -9.24 -10.25 -19.26
N ASP A 565 -9.42 -9.05 -18.72
CA ASP A 565 -8.32 -8.19 -18.29
C ASP A 565 -7.63 -8.75 -17.04
N ARG A 566 -6.38 -8.34 -16.85
CA ARG A 566 -5.55 -8.75 -15.71
C ARG A 566 -5.14 -7.52 -14.92
N ASN A 567 -5.30 -7.61 -13.61
CA ASN A 567 -4.78 -6.58 -12.72
C ASN A 567 -3.26 -6.45 -12.90
N HIS A 568 -2.76 -5.22 -12.87
CA HIS A 568 -1.37 -4.85 -13.11
C HIS A 568 -0.90 -5.17 -14.55
N GLY A 569 -1.83 -5.13 -15.50
CA GLY A 569 -1.57 -5.39 -16.92
C GLY A 569 -1.19 -4.14 -17.71
N GLY A 570 -1.49 -2.94 -17.19
CA GLY A 570 -1.29 -1.68 -17.90
C GLY A 570 -1.97 -1.71 -19.27
N THR A 571 -1.18 -1.54 -20.34
CA THR A 571 -1.63 -1.63 -21.74
C THR A 571 -2.20 -2.98 -22.18
N LEU A 572 -2.01 -4.05 -21.40
CA LEU A 572 -2.56 -5.36 -21.74
C LEU A 572 -4.07 -5.43 -21.52
N ASN A 573 -4.63 -4.49 -20.75
CA ASN A 573 -6.06 -4.40 -20.47
C ASN A 573 -6.83 -3.76 -21.63
N SER A 574 -8.07 -4.20 -21.76
CA SER A 574 -8.96 -3.81 -22.83
C SER A 574 -9.39 -2.34 -22.76
N ASP A 575 -9.32 -1.75 -21.58
CA ASP A 575 -9.43 -0.32 -21.31
C ASP A 575 -8.32 0.18 -20.35
N SER A 576 -8.38 1.44 -19.92
CA SER A 576 -7.41 2.05 -19.00
C SER A 576 -7.85 1.99 -17.52
N SER A 577 -8.77 1.10 -17.16
CA SER A 577 -9.31 1.03 -15.80
C SER A 577 -8.30 0.57 -14.76
N ASP A 578 -7.53 -0.45 -15.08
CA ASP A 578 -6.37 -0.89 -14.28
C ASP A 578 -5.36 0.24 -14.11
N SER A 579 -5.01 0.93 -15.20
CA SER A 579 -4.03 2.01 -15.14
C SER A 579 -4.53 3.21 -14.34
N PHE A 580 -5.83 3.51 -14.41
CA PHE A 580 -6.43 4.53 -13.56
C PHE A 580 -6.40 4.10 -12.09
N THR A 581 -6.72 2.84 -11.81
CA THR A 581 -6.78 2.28 -10.46
C THR A 581 -5.41 2.27 -9.78
N GLU A 582 -4.39 1.74 -10.46
CA GLU A 582 -3.00 1.70 -10.02
C GLU A 582 -2.39 3.11 -9.96
N GLY A 583 -2.72 3.96 -10.94
CA GLY A 583 -2.24 5.33 -10.97
C GLY A 583 -2.81 6.19 -9.85
N PHE A 584 -4.10 6.02 -9.52
CA PHE A 584 -4.70 6.65 -8.35
C PHE A 584 -4.01 6.21 -7.06
N ALA A 585 -3.70 4.91 -6.90
CA ALA A 585 -2.97 4.40 -5.74
C ALA A 585 -1.56 5.02 -5.62
N ASN A 586 -0.85 5.16 -6.74
CA ASN A 586 0.46 5.85 -6.80
C ASN A 586 0.34 7.34 -6.44
N PHE A 587 -0.64 8.04 -6.99
CA PHE A 587 -0.92 9.43 -6.68
C PHE A 587 -1.23 9.63 -5.19
N PHE A 588 -2.09 8.78 -4.63
CA PHE A 588 -2.40 8.81 -3.21
C PHE A 588 -1.16 8.54 -2.33
N ALA A 589 -0.30 7.60 -2.72
CA ALA A 589 0.96 7.35 -2.03
C ALA A 589 1.88 8.60 -2.03
N ALA A 590 1.98 9.29 -3.16
CA ALA A 590 2.75 10.54 -3.28
C ALA A 590 2.19 11.64 -2.37
N LEU A 591 0.86 11.77 -2.30
CA LEU A 591 0.19 12.72 -1.40
C LEU A 591 0.46 12.42 0.08
N VAL A 592 0.35 11.14 0.49
CA VAL A 592 0.62 10.73 1.89
C VAL A 592 2.09 10.94 2.25
N GLY A 593 3.00 10.64 1.32
CA GLY A 593 4.44 10.85 1.50
C GLY A 593 4.87 12.32 1.37
N GLY A 594 4.02 13.19 0.83
CA GLY A 594 4.35 14.58 0.54
C GLY A 594 5.50 14.73 -0.46
N ASN A 595 5.68 13.77 -1.37
CA ASN A 595 6.80 13.72 -2.30
C ASN A 595 6.37 13.14 -3.64
N ARG A 596 6.69 13.86 -4.72
CA ARG A 596 6.52 13.44 -6.12
C ARG A 596 7.34 12.20 -6.50
N VAL A 597 8.44 11.92 -5.79
CA VAL A 597 9.32 10.77 -6.08
C VAL A 597 8.93 9.58 -5.20
N LEU A 598 8.23 8.63 -5.80
CA LEU A 598 7.93 7.34 -5.20
C LEU A 598 9.19 6.48 -5.21
N THR A 599 9.59 5.89 -4.09
CA THR A 599 10.70 4.93 -4.03
C THR A 599 10.18 3.53 -3.77
N TRP A 600 10.53 2.63 -4.67
CA TRP A 600 10.08 1.26 -4.67
C TRP A 600 11.03 0.34 -3.91
N PRO A 601 10.56 -0.83 -3.45
CA PRO A 601 11.36 -1.73 -2.63
C PRO A 601 12.57 -2.34 -3.33
N ASP A 602 12.57 -2.37 -4.66
CA ASP A 602 13.70 -2.81 -5.48
C ASP A 602 14.78 -1.73 -5.65
N GLY A 603 14.60 -0.56 -5.03
CA GLY A 603 15.46 0.61 -5.15
C GLY A 603 15.16 1.47 -6.37
N GLY A 604 14.16 1.10 -7.19
CA GLY A 604 13.66 1.93 -8.27
C GLY A 604 12.96 3.18 -7.72
N THR A 605 12.94 4.24 -8.52
CA THR A 605 12.19 5.46 -8.21
C THR A 605 11.30 5.85 -9.36
N THR A 606 10.07 6.29 -9.05
CA THR A 606 9.15 6.92 -9.99
C THR A 606 9.00 8.39 -9.59
N ASP A 607 9.60 9.31 -10.36
CA ASP A 607 9.38 10.75 -10.20
C ASP A 607 8.13 11.13 -10.99
N LEU A 608 7.00 11.42 -10.34
CA LEU A 608 5.72 11.69 -11.01
C LEU A 608 5.81 12.84 -12.04
N GLU A 609 6.79 13.73 -11.89
CA GLU A 609 7.06 14.85 -12.80
C GLU A 609 8.04 14.50 -13.93
N ALA A 610 8.36 13.22 -14.10
CA ALA A 610 9.06 12.77 -15.30
C ALA A 610 8.13 12.69 -16.53
N ASN A 611 6.86 13.12 -16.40
CA ASN A 611 5.82 13.03 -17.44
C ASN A 611 5.78 11.63 -18.05
N TRP A 612 5.50 10.66 -17.16
CA TRP A 612 5.63 9.25 -17.47
C TRP A 612 4.78 8.85 -18.66
N TRP A 613 5.33 7.91 -19.40
CA TRP A 613 4.69 7.43 -20.60
C TRP A 613 3.40 6.65 -20.29
N GLY A 614 2.29 7.04 -20.90
CA GLY A 614 0.98 6.36 -20.92
C GLY A 614 0.94 4.94 -21.55
N GLY A 615 2.05 4.20 -21.56
CA GLY A 615 2.15 2.85 -22.15
C GLY A 615 2.84 1.82 -21.23
N GLY A 616 2.42 0.55 -21.31
CA GLY A 616 2.94 -0.55 -20.50
C GLY A 616 2.67 -0.38 -19.00
N THR A 617 3.65 -0.79 -18.17
CA THR A 617 3.66 -0.50 -16.73
C THR A 617 3.85 0.98 -16.41
N GLY A 618 4.23 1.80 -17.41
CA GLY A 618 4.36 3.25 -17.26
C GLY A 618 3.02 3.96 -17.22
N GLU A 619 1.95 3.34 -17.72
CA GLU A 619 0.65 4.01 -17.85
C GLU A 619 0.03 4.39 -16.50
N ALA A 620 0.13 3.51 -15.51
CA ALA A 620 -0.27 3.83 -14.13
C ALA A 620 0.54 5.02 -13.59
N ASN A 621 1.84 5.09 -13.87
CA ASN A 621 2.66 6.25 -13.49
C ASN A 621 2.28 7.50 -14.26
N GLY A 622 1.85 7.39 -15.52
CA GLY A 622 1.32 8.50 -16.31
C GLY A 622 0.02 9.03 -15.72
N VAL A 623 -0.89 8.16 -15.25
CA VAL A 623 -2.09 8.60 -14.54
C VAL A 623 -1.71 9.27 -13.22
N ALA A 624 -0.76 8.70 -12.48
CA ALA A 624 -0.31 9.28 -11.23
C ALA A 624 0.34 10.66 -11.41
N GLY A 625 1.15 10.83 -12.46
CA GLY A 625 1.73 12.11 -12.86
C GLY A 625 0.66 13.11 -13.28
N LEU A 626 -0.29 12.70 -14.12
CA LEU A 626 -1.44 13.53 -14.51
C LEU A 626 -2.23 14.05 -13.31
N LEU A 627 -2.52 13.18 -12.32
CA LEU A 627 -3.22 13.59 -11.10
C LEU A 627 -2.35 14.47 -10.19
N TRP A 628 -1.04 14.27 -10.21
CA TRP A 628 -0.07 15.07 -9.46
C TRP A 628 0.00 16.49 -10.01
N ASP A 629 0.16 16.67 -11.33
CA ASP A 629 0.19 17.96 -12.01
C ASP A 629 -1.12 18.76 -11.82
N LEU A 630 -2.25 18.05 -11.64
CA LEU A 630 -3.51 18.71 -11.30
C LEU A 630 -3.50 19.35 -9.90
N VAL A 631 -2.62 18.98 -8.98
CA VAL A 631 -2.63 19.46 -7.58
C VAL A 631 -1.38 20.21 -7.13
N ASP A 632 -0.25 20.01 -7.79
CA ASP A 632 1.00 20.65 -7.43
C ASP A 632 1.19 21.98 -8.19
N PRO A 633 2.12 22.84 -7.77
CA PRO A 633 2.27 24.15 -8.41
C PRO A 633 2.82 24.01 -9.83
N VAL A 634 2.18 24.70 -10.79
CA VAL A 634 2.62 24.79 -12.19
C VAL A 634 4.14 24.92 -12.32
N ASP A 635 4.76 23.92 -12.94
CA ASP A 635 6.21 23.85 -13.11
C ASP A 635 6.60 24.04 -14.59
N PRO A 636 7.33 25.12 -14.95
CA PRO A 636 7.74 25.36 -16.33
C PRO A 636 8.77 24.32 -16.85
N ARG A 637 9.29 23.44 -15.99
CA ARG A 637 10.13 22.30 -16.38
C ARG A 637 9.30 21.16 -16.97
N ASP A 638 8.01 21.09 -16.65
CA ASP A 638 7.04 20.12 -17.14
C ASP A 638 6.49 20.54 -18.50
N ARG A 639 7.43 20.70 -19.42
CA ARG A 639 7.17 21.00 -20.81
C ARG A 639 7.81 19.93 -21.69
N ASP A 640 7.00 19.23 -22.47
CA ASP A 640 7.51 18.41 -23.55
C ASP A 640 7.66 19.27 -24.81
N ALA A 641 8.88 19.77 -25.03
CA ALA A 641 9.21 20.59 -26.21
C ALA A 641 8.92 19.89 -27.55
N LYS A 642 8.87 18.55 -27.57
CA LYS A 642 8.55 17.78 -28.77
C LYS A 642 7.04 17.73 -29.02
N LEU A 643 6.23 17.64 -27.97
CA LEU A 643 4.75 17.63 -28.06
C LEU A 643 4.15 19.05 -28.06
N GLY A 644 4.96 20.05 -27.69
CA GLY A 644 4.55 21.44 -27.62
C GLY A 644 3.55 21.72 -26.50
N CYS A 645 3.44 20.84 -25.51
CA CYS A 645 2.55 20.98 -24.35
C CYS A 645 3.35 21.28 -23.08
N SER A 646 2.68 21.87 -22.09
CA SER A 646 3.19 22.09 -20.74
C SER A 646 2.09 21.92 -19.71
N ASP A 647 2.47 21.68 -18.46
CA ASP A 647 1.58 21.94 -17.33
C ASP A 647 1.33 23.46 -17.25
N THR A 648 0.07 23.87 -17.42
CA THR A 648 -0.33 25.29 -17.45
C THR A 648 -1.27 25.67 -16.32
N PHE A 649 -1.77 24.69 -15.55
CA PHE A 649 -2.71 24.96 -14.47
C PHE A 649 -2.70 23.87 -13.40
N CYS A 650 -2.90 24.31 -12.17
CA CYS A 650 -3.12 23.44 -11.02
C CYS A 650 -4.42 23.79 -10.30
N LEU A 651 -4.94 22.86 -9.53
CA LEU A 651 -6.14 23.00 -8.73
C LEU A 651 -5.86 22.72 -7.25
N PRO A 652 -6.62 23.30 -6.32
CA PRO A 652 -6.61 22.82 -4.95
C PRO A 652 -6.98 21.34 -4.90
N LEU A 653 -6.31 20.54 -4.05
CA LEU A 653 -6.59 19.10 -3.88
C LEU A 653 -8.08 18.79 -3.70
N ALA A 654 -8.82 19.64 -2.96
CA ALA A 654 -10.26 19.48 -2.78
C ALA A 654 -11.05 19.55 -4.10
N ALA A 655 -10.67 20.43 -5.03
CA ALA A 655 -11.32 20.57 -6.33
C ALA A 655 -11.01 19.38 -7.24
N VAL A 656 -9.76 18.88 -7.22
CA VAL A 656 -9.41 17.63 -7.93
C VAL A 656 -10.20 16.46 -7.36
N TRP A 657 -10.25 16.34 -6.03
CA TRP A 657 -11.02 15.29 -5.37
C TRP A 657 -12.51 15.35 -5.72
N ASP A 658 -13.15 16.52 -5.70
CA ASP A 658 -14.56 16.70 -6.07
C ASP A 658 -14.84 16.36 -7.55
N ALA A 659 -13.84 16.56 -8.43
CA ALA A 659 -13.93 16.19 -9.83
C ALA A 659 -13.81 14.67 -10.04
N ILE A 660 -12.85 14.03 -9.37
CA ILE A 660 -12.56 12.61 -9.60
C ILE A 660 -13.42 11.66 -8.74
N ASN A 661 -13.88 12.09 -7.56
CA ASN A 661 -14.64 11.25 -6.62
C ASN A 661 -16.10 11.04 -7.07
N ARG A 662 -16.29 10.38 -8.21
CA ARG A 662 -17.59 10.09 -8.84
C ARG A 662 -17.60 8.69 -9.47
N PRO A 663 -18.74 7.98 -9.47
CA PRO A 663 -18.82 6.57 -9.91
C PRO A 663 -18.58 6.32 -11.39
N GLU A 664 -18.69 7.36 -12.21
CA GLU A 664 -18.37 7.32 -13.64
C GLU A 664 -16.87 7.34 -13.93
N ILE A 665 -16.02 7.74 -12.97
CA ILE A 665 -14.57 7.87 -13.17
C ILE A 665 -13.89 6.53 -12.95
N ARG A 666 -13.66 5.81 -14.06
CA ARG A 666 -13.09 4.46 -14.05
C ARG A 666 -11.93 4.28 -15.00
N THR A 667 -11.71 5.22 -15.91
CA THR A 667 -10.71 5.18 -16.98
C THR A 667 -10.10 6.57 -17.15
N VAL A 668 -8.98 6.67 -17.86
CA VAL A 668 -8.39 7.95 -18.24
C VAL A 668 -9.38 8.82 -19.03
N ARG A 669 -10.23 8.21 -19.86
CA ARG A 669 -11.25 8.96 -20.60
C ARG A 669 -12.30 9.56 -19.71
N SER A 670 -12.87 8.76 -18.82
CA SER A 670 -13.91 9.27 -17.92
C SER A 670 -13.37 10.38 -17.03
N LEU A 671 -12.08 10.31 -16.64
CA LEU A 671 -11.40 11.41 -15.96
C LEU A 671 -11.37 12.68 -16.83
N TYR A 672 -10.90 12.56 -18.07
CA TYR A 672 -10.84 13.69 -19.02
C TYR A 672 -12.21 14.35 -19.21
N LEU A 673 -13.24 13.56 -19.49
CA LEU A 673 -14.61 14.05 -19.72
C LEU A 673 -15.16 14.73 -18.46
N ALA A 674 -14.90 14.21 -17.27
CA ALA A 674 -15.39 14.81 -16.04
C ALA A 674 -14.71 16.14 -15.71
N LEU A 675 -13.42 16.29 -16.03
CA LEU A 675 -12.72 17.57 -15.91
C LEU A 675 -13.26 18.59 -16.94
N GLU A 676 -13.50 18.15 -18.18
CA GLU A 676 -14.11 18.95 -19.23
C GLU A 676 -15.52 19.43 -18.84
N ASP A 677 -16.38 18.51 -18.36
CA ASP A 677 -17.74 18.81 -17.90
C ASP A 677 -17.74 19.74 -16.68
N ALA A 678 -16.72 19.65 -15.82
CA ALA A 678 -16.52 20.57 -14.69
C ALA A 678 -15.98 21.95 -15.11
N GLY A 679 -15.68 22.17 -16.39
CA GLY A 679 -15.13 23.42 -16.89
C GLY A 679 -13.66 23.65 -16.51
N ILE A 680 -12.94 22.59 -16.14
CA ILE A 680 -11.55 22.64 -15.70
C ILE A 680 -10.62 22.66 -16.92
N GLY A 681 -9.63 23.55 -16.93
CA GLY A 681 -8.60 23.61 -17.98
C GLY A 681 -9.12 23.95 -19.38
N LEU A 682 -10.30 24.57 -19.53
CA LEU A 682 -10.89 24.89 -20.84
C LEU A 682 -10.27 26.11 -21.54
N LYS A 683 -9.36 26.83 -20.89
CA LYS A 683 -8.67 27.99 -21.47
C LYS A 683 -7.48 27.51 -22.30
N ASP A 684 -6.99 28.35 -23.20
CA ASP A 684 -5.71 28.18 -23.90
C ASP A 684 -4.77 29.25 -23.34
N THR A 685 -4.06 28.93 -22.26
CA THR A 685 -3.27 29.93 -21.52
C THR A 685 -1.98 30.30 -22.24
N ASP A 686 -1.39 29.37 -22.99
CA ASP A 686 -0.12 29.59 -23.71
C ASP A 686 -0.31 30.04 -25.17
N GLY A 687 -1.55 30.02 -25.68
CA GLY A 687 -1.92 30.47 -27.02
C GLY A 687 -1.49 29.51 -28.13
N ASN A 688 -1.27 28.22 -27.81
CA ASN A 688 -0.81 27.22 -28.76
C ASN A 688 -1.95 26.66 -29.64
N GLY A 689 -3.20 27.07 -29.39
CA GLY A 689 -4.39 26.63 -30.11
C GLY A 689 -5.06 25.38 -29.53
N ARG A 690 -4.63 24.91 -28.35
CA ARG A 690 -5.23 23.81 -27.59
C ARG A 690 -5.67 24.29 -26.21
N ARG A 691 -6.56 23.54 -25.56
CA ARG A 691 -6.95 23.85 -24.18
C ARG A 691 -5.87 23.36 -23.23
N ASP A 692 -5.72 24.03 -22.10
CA ASP A 692 -4.84 23.68 -21.00
C ASP A 692 -5.06 22.22 -20.53
N LEU A 693 -6.33 21.78 -20.49
CA LEU A 693 -6.69 20.39 -20.21
C LEU A 693 -6.17 19.42 -21.29
N ASP A 694 -6.21 19.82 -22.56
CA ASP A 694 -5.71 19.00 -23.66
C ASP A 694 -4.19 18.87 -23.56
N ASP A 695 -3.49 19.98 -23.32
CA ASP A 695 -2.04 19.99 -23.15
C ASP A 695 -1.59 19.12 -21.98
N LEU A 696 -2.29 19.17 -20.85
CA LEU A 696 -1.97 18.36 -19.68
C LEU A 696 -2.11 16.86 -19.98
N PHE A 697 -3.21 16.44 -20.60
CA PHE A 697 -3.37 15.02 -20.97
C PHE A 697 -2.38 14.60 -22.06
N ILE A 698 -2.05 15.48 -22.99
CA ILE A 698 -1.03 15.23 -24.00
C ILE A 698 0.35 15.11 -23.33
N LEU A 699 0.68 15.92 -22.33
CA LEU A 699 1.95 15.85 -21.60
C LEU A 699 2.16 14.46 -20.99
N HIS A 700 1.11 13.84 -20.46
CA HIS A 700 1.12 12.49 -19.88
C HIS A 700 0.81 11.36 -20.88
N TYR A 701 0.92 11.64 -22.18
CA TYR A 701 0.73 10.64 -23.23
C TYR A 701 -0.68 10.03 -23.31
N PHE A 702 -1.69 10.82 -22.98
CA PHE A 702 -3.10 10.43 -23.04
C PHE A 702 -3.87 11.06 -24.21
N TRP A 703 -3.52 10.67 -25.44
CA TRP A 703 -4.31 10.91 -26.65
C TRP A 703 -4.37 9.65 -27.55
N GLN A 704 -5.29 9.65 -28.51
CA GLN A 704 -5.43 8.54 -29.45
C GLN A 704 -4.43 8.66 -30.61
N GLU A 705 -3.33 7.90 -30.57
CA GLU A 705 -2.39 7.81 -31.69
C GLU A 705 -2.95 6.92 -32.82
N LYS A 706 -3.23 7.51 -33.98
CA LYS A 706 -3.83 6.84 -35.15
C LYS A 706 -2.80 6.49 -36.22
N ASN A 707 -1.72 7.25 -36.36
CA ASN A 707 -0.82 7.14 -37.52
C ASN A 707 0.63 6.70 -37.17
N SER A 708 0.90 6.43 -35.89
CA SER A 708 2.20 6.05 -35.33
C SER A 708 3.31 7.12 -35.40
N ASN A 709 2.97 8.41 -35.51
CA ASN A 709 3.96 9.50 -35.53
C ASN A 709 4.39 9.94 -34.12
N ARG A 710 3.68 9.52 -33.06
CA ARG A 710 3.91 9.91 -31.65
C ARG A 710 3.85 11.41 -31.43
N THR A 711 2.95 12.07 -32.15
CA THR A 711 2.72 13.52 -32.15
C THR A 711 1.22 13.73 -32.26
N PRO A 712 0.58 14.42 -31.31
CA PRO A 712 -0.86 14.62 -31.35
C PRO A 712 -1.27 15.37 -32.61
N ASP A 713 -2.14 14.76 -33.41
CA ASP A 713 -2.74 15.40 -34.59
C ASP A 713 -4.12 16.01 -34.28
N ALA A 714 -4.55 16.97 -35.09
CA ALA A 714 -5.82 17.69 -34.87
C ALA A 714 -7.07 16.79 -34.90
N ASP A 715 -7.01 15.61 -35.54
CA ASP A 715 -8.10 14.64 -35.56
C ASP A 715 -7.97 13.54 -34.48
N GLU A 716 -6.91 13.56 -33.68
CA GLU A 716 -6.66 12.60 -32.60
C GLU A 716 -7.28 13.09 -31.29
N PRO A 717 -8.30 12.40 -30.77
CA PRO A 717 -8.95 12.85 -29.55
C PRO A 717 -8.08 12.63 -28.29
N VAL A 718 -8.17 13.57 -27.35
CA VAL A 718 -7.42 13.60 -26.07
C VAL A 718 -8.19 12.87 -24.96
N GLY A 719 -7.53 12.45 -23.88
CA GLY A 719 -8.08 11.51 -22.87
C GLY A 719 -7.93 10.03 -23.26
N TYR A 720 -7.17 9.80 -24.34
CA TYR A 720 -6.76 8.58 -25.02
C TYR A 720 -5.67 7.78 -24.30
N ALA A 721 -5.92 6.64 -23.67
CA ALA A 721 -4.83 5.69 -23.38
C ALA A 721 -4.38 4.92 -24.65
N GLY A 722 -4.10 5.64 -25.74
CA GLY A 722 -3.99 5.09 -27.10
C GLY A 722 -2.59 5.12 -27.73
N VAL A 723 -1.63 5.82 -27.13
CA VAL A 723 -0.33 6.12 -27.77
C VAL A 723 0.49 4.86 -28.10
N PHE A 724 0.25 3.74 -27.41
CA PHE A 724 1.07 2.54 -27.56
C PHE A 724 0.28 1.24 -27.71
N VAL A 725 -0.48 1.16 -28.80
CA VAL A 725 -0.80 -0.13 -29.38
C VAL A 725 0.45 -0.61 -30.14
N GLU A 726 1.22 -1.55 -29.56
CA GLU A 726 2.45 -2.08 -30.18
C GLU A 726 2.25 -2.44 -31.66
N LYS A 727 3.33 -2.46 -32.46
CA LYS A 727 3.30 -2.94 -33.87
C LYS A 727 2.59 -4.30 -34.04
N LYS A 728 2.61 -5.16 -33.01
CA LYS A 728 1.93 -6.47 -32.96
C LYS A 728 0.44 -6.39 -32.62
N ASP A 729 0.00 -5.32 -31.96
CA ASP A 729 -1.37 -5.12 -31.51
C ASP A 729 -2.14 -4.09 -32.35
N ARG A 730 -1.60 -3.59 -33.48
CA ARG A 730 -2.20 -2.55 -34.36
C ARG A 730 -3.68 -2.73 -34.76
N ASN A 731 -4.25 -3.91 -34.54
CA ASN A 731 -5.65 -4.22 -34.77
C ASN A 731 -6.53 -4.10 -33.52
N ARG A 732 -5.98 -3.73 -32.35
CA ARG A 732 -6.77 -3.45 -31.15
C ARG A 732 -7.46 -2.10 -31.35
N PRO A 733 -8.79 -2.02 -31.17
CA PRO A 733 -9.47 -0.75 -31.17
C PRO A 733 -8.89 0.17 -30.08
N PRO A 734 -8.99 1.50 -30.22
CA PRO A 734 -8.57 2.45 -29.19
C PRO A 734 -9.15 2.04 -27.82
N ARG A 735 -8.31 2.01 -26.78
CA ARG A 735 -8.67 1.58 -25.40
C ARG A 735 -9.58 2.60 -24.71
N HIS A 736 -10.77 2.73 -25.24
CA HIS A 736 -11.70 3.78 -24.88
C HIS A 736 -13.03 3.30 -24.37
N SER A 737 -13.22 2.01 -24.42
CA SER A 737 -14.47 1.33 -24.20
C SER A 737 -14.09 -0.14 -24.11
N PRO A 738 -14.86 -0.98 -23.40
CA PRO A 738 -14.73 -2.43 -23.56
C PRO A 738 -14.63 -2.74 -25.06
N PRO A 739 -13.84 -3.74 -25.47
CA PRO A 739 -13.38 -3.90 -26.84
C PRO A 739 -14.58 -3.72 -27.76
N HIS A 740 -14.57 -2.70 -28.60
CA HIS A 740 -15.68 -2.45 -29.50
C HIS A 740 -15.72 -3.64 -30.47
N LEU A 741 -16.57 -4.61 -30.14
CA LEU A 741 -16.81 -5.79 -30.96
C LEU A 741 -17.84 -5.34 -32.00
N PRO A 742 -17.44 -5.08 -33.25
CA PRO A 742 -18.35 -4.52 -34.23
C PRO A 742 -19.60 -5.38 -34.32
N GLY A 743 -20.76 -4.74 -34.30
CA GLY A 743 -22.03 -5.45 -34.30
C GLY A 743 -22.49 -5.99 -32.95
N ALA A 744 -21.80 -5.74 -31.84
CA ALA A 744 -22.18 -6.28 -30.52
C ALA A 744 -23.11 -5.37 -29.70
N ARG A 745 -23.60 -4.26 -30.26
CA ARG A 745 -24.58 -3.41 -29.58
C ARG A 745 -25.98 -3.99 -29.69
N MET A 746 -26.76 -3.79 -28.65
CA MET A 746 -28.18 -4.06 -28.64
C MET A 746 -28.92 -2.79 -28.29
N LYS A 747 -29.96 -2.47 -29.07
CA LYS A 747 -30.85 -1.34 -28.78
C LYS A 747 -32.12 -1.86 -28.13
N PHE A 748 -32.57 -1.17 -27.09
CA PHE A 748 -33.79 -1.55 -26.37
C PHE A 748 -34.80 -0.41 -26.38
N THR A 749 -36.08 -0.78 -26.37
CA THR A 749 -37.19 0.08 -25.97
C THR A 749 -38.03 -0.67 -24.95
N ALA A 750 -38.86 0.04 -24.18
CA ALA A 750 -39.81 -0.60 -23.28
C ALA A 750 -41.15 0.13 -23.31
N VAL A 751 -42.21 -0.65 -23.42
CA VAL A 751 -43.60 -0.18 -23.40
C VAL A 751 -44.39 -0.99 -22.38
N ASP A 752 -45.43 -0.41 -21.81
CA ASP A 752 -46.39 -1.16 -21.00
C ASP A 752 -47.35 -1.99 -21.90
N THR A 753 -48.26 -2.75 -21.29
CA THR A 753 -49.27 -3.53 -22.02
C THR A 753 -50.27 -2.68 -22.82
N ALA A 754 -50.33 -1.36 -22.58
CA ALA A 754 -51.12 -0.41 -23.36
C ALA A 754 -50.30 0.24 -24.51
N GLY A 755 -49.02 -0.10 -24.65
CA GLY A 755 -48.12 0.45 -25.66
C GLY A 755 -47.55 1.83 -25.30
N GLN A 756 -47.70 2.29 -24.05
CA GLN A 756 -47.11 3.55 -23.60
C GLN A 756 -45.64 3.32 -23.22
N ALA A 757 -44.77 4.24 -23.65
CA ALA A 757 -43.35 4.17 -23.34
C ALA A 757 -43.11 4.27 -21.83
N VAL A 758 -42.26 3.37 -21.30
CA VAL A 758 -41.85 3.39 -19.89
C VAL A 758 -40.50 4.09 -19.80
N SER A 759 -40.48 5.31 -19.25
CA SER A 759 -39.30 6.20 -19.26
C SER A 759 -38.29 5.94 -18.13
N SER A 760 -38.63 5.09 -17.15
CA SER A 760 -37.79 4.81 -15.98
C SER A 760 -37.52 3.32 -15.83
N ILE A 761 -36.87 2.74 -16.84
CA ILE A 761 -36.47 1.34 -16.89
C ILE A 761 -34.94 1.22 -16.90
N ARG A 762 -34.45 0.16 -16.27
CA ARG A 762 -33.07 -0.29 -16.33
C ARG A 762 -33.02 -1.68 -16.96
N PHE A 763 -31.88 -2.04 -17.51
CA PHE A 763 -31.62 -3.41 -17.93
C PHE A 763 -30.47 -3.98 -17.11
N ARG A 764 -30.69 -5.18 -16.57
CA ARG A 764 -29.62 -5.99 -15.99
C ARG A 764 -29.23 -7.04 -17.02
N LEU A 765 -27.97 -7.06 -17.42
CA LEU A 765 -27.41 -8.09 -18.27
C LEU A 765 -26.71 -9.12 -17.39
N GLU A 766 -27.09 -10.39 -17.51
CA GLU A 766 -26.52 -11.51 -16.77
C GLU A 766 -25.93 -12.53 -17.76
N VAL A 767 -24.65 -12.85 -17.61
CA VAL A 767 -24.00 -13.90 -18.40
C VAL A 767 -23.99 -15.18 -17.57
N ARG A 768 -24.57 -16.24 -18.15
CA ARG A 768 -24.73 -17.55 -17.50
C ARG A 768 -23.81 -18.57 -18.14
N PHE A 769 -23.06 -19.30 -17.32
CA PHE A 769 -22.22 -20.41 -17.76
C PHE A 769 -22.95 -21.76 -17.56
N PRO A 770 -22.51 -22.84 -18.23
CA PRO A 770 -23.07 -24.17 -18.05
C PRO A 770 -23.04 -24.62 -16.58
N GLU A 771 -23.95 -25.54 -16.23
CA GLU A 771 -23.98 -26.15 -14.89
C GLU A 771 -22.63 -26.81 -14.57
N GLY A 772 -22.03 -26.44 -13.42
CA GLY A 772 -20.65 -26.81 -13.05
C GLY A 772 -19.60 -25.71 -13.30
N GLU A 773 -19.93 -24.67 -14.08
CA GLU A 773 -19.10 -23.48 -14.33
C GLU A 773 -19.77 -22.17 -13.84
N ASN A 774 -20.90 -22.26 -13.13
CA ASN A 774 -21.70 -21.13 -12.65
C ASN A 774 -20.96 -20.16 -11.70
N TYR A 775 -19.78 -20.52 -11.20
CA TYR A 775 -18.91 -19.60 -10.45
C TYR A 775 -18.28 -18.50 -11.34
N PHE A 776 -18.40 -18.61 -12.67
CA PHE A 776 -18.05 -17.56 -13.63
C PHE A 776 -19.23 -16.65 -14.00
N ASP A 777 -20.44 -16.91 -13.50
CA ASP A 777 -21.60 -16.04 -13.76
C ASP A 777 -21.32 -14.60 -13.30
N TYR A 778 -21.71 -13.62 -14.12
CA TYR A 778 -21.58 -12.21 -13.77
C TYR A 778 -22.76 -11.41 -14.29
N ALA A 779 -22.96 -10.22 -13.71
CA ALA A 779 -24.02 -9.31 -14.13
C ALA A 779 -23.55 -7.85 -14.11
N HIS A 780 -24.06 -7.05 -15.04
CA HIS A 780 -23.87 -5.60 -15.04
C HIS A 780 -25.18 -4.88 -15.40
N TRP A 781 -25.23 -3.59 -15.07
CA TRP A 781 -26.40 -2.74 -15.30
C TRP A 781 -26.17 -1.79 -16.47
N ALA A 782 -27.21 -1.55 -17.27
CA ALA A 782 -27.25 -0.50 -18.28
C ALA A 782 -28.45 0.43 -18.05
N TRP A 783 -28.20 1.71 -18.33
CA TRP A 783 -29.16 2.80 -18.20
C TRP A 783 -29.77 3.12 -19.56
N ILE A 784 -31.06 3.47 -19.56
CA ILE A 784 -31.65 4.18 -20.69
C ILE A 784 -31.53 5.67 -20.39
N ASP A 785 -30.76 6.39 -21.21
CA ASP A 785 -30.92 7.84 -21.29
C ASP A 785 -32.04 8.19 -22.29
N GLU A 786 -32.52 9.43 -22.25
CA GLU A 786 -33.59 9.93 -23.12
C GLU A 786 -33.25 9.87 -24.63
N SER A 787 -32.00 9.53 -25.00
CA SER A 787 -31.51 9.48 -26.39
C SER A 787 -31.62 8.11 -27.06
N GLY A 788 -31.99 7.08 -26.31
CA GLY A 788 -32.24 5.73 -26.82
C GLY A 788 -31.17 4.74 -26.38
N SER A 789 -31.57 3.79 -25.55
CA SER A 789 -30.71 2.79 -24.93
C SER A 789 -30.07 1.84 -25.92
N GLU A 790 -28.80 2.09 -26.25
CA GLU A 790 -27.88 1.10 -26.79
C GLU A 790 -26.95 0.59 -25.68
N MET A 791 -26.72 -0.72 -25.62
CA MET A 791 -25.74 -1.35 -24.71
C MET A 791 -24.82 -2.25 -25.52
N SER A 792 -23.51 -2.20 -25.24
CA SER A 792 -22.57 -3.21 -25.72
C SER A 792 -22.73 -4.50 -24.94
N VAL A 793 -23.00 -5.61 -25.63
CA VAL A 793 -23.19 -6.93 -25.02
C VAL A 793 -21.92 -7.76 -25.23
N TYR A 794 -21.37 -8.31 -24.15
CA TYR A 794 -20.18 -9.17 -24.18
C TYR A 794 -20.53 -10.54 -23.62
N VAL A 795 -20.33 -11.60 -24.42
CA VAL A 795 -20.68 -12.97 -24.04
C VAL A 795 -19.50 -13.88 -24.36
N PRO A 796 -18.79 -14.46 -23.38
CA PRO A 796 -17.73 -15.44 -23.63
C PRO A 796 -18.24 -16.61 -24.49
N LYS A 797 -17.39 -17.13 -25.38
CA LYS A 797 -17.78 -18.24 -26.28
C LYS A 797 -18.18 -19.51 -25.53
N ASN A 798 -17.67 -19.72 -24.31
CA ASN A 798 -18.02 -20.84 -23.44
C ASN A 798 -19.17 -20.53 -22.47
N ALA A 799 -19.70 -19.31 -22.45
CA ALA A 799 -20.94 -19.05 -21.73
C ALA A 799 -22.10 -19.82 -22.40
N ASP A 800 -23.08 -20.22 -21.60
CA ASP A 800 -24.31 -20.86 -22.10
C ASP A 800 -25.19 -19.81 -22.80
N ARG A 801 -25.45 -18.69 -22.13
CA ARG A 801 -26.34 -17.62 -22.62
C ARG A 801 -26.10 -16.29 -21.92
N VAL A 802 -26.66 -15.23 -22.52
CA VAL A 802 -26.84 -13.93 -21.88
C VAL A 802 -28.33 -13.68 -21.64
N GLU A 803 -28.68 -13.20 -20.46
CA GLU A 803 -30.03 -12.86 -20.03
C GLU A 803 -30.12 -11.35 -19.84
N ILE A 804 -31.09 -10.70 -20.49
CA ILE A 804 -31.36 -9.27 -20.31
C ILE A 804 -32.69 -9.15 -19.56
N VAL A 805 -32.59 -8.62 -18.35
CA VAL A 805 -33.71 -8.48 -17.41
C VAL A 805 -34.15 -7.02 -17.39
N PRO A 806 -35.35 -6.69 -17.89
CA PRO A 806 -35.94 -5.37 -17.73
C PRO A 806 -36.35 -5.16 -16.26
N VAL A 807 -35.92 -4.06 -15.67
CA VAL A 807 -36.21 -3.68 -14.30
C VAL A 807 -36.82 -2.29 -14.30
N ALA A 808 -38.12 -2.21 -14.10
CA ALA A 808 -38.86 -0.97 -14.01
C ALA A 808 -39.78 -1.01 -12.77
N PRO A 809 -39.82 0.05 -11.95
CA PRO A 809 -40.68 0.12 -10.76
C PRO A 809 -42.15 -0.04 -11.10
N GLY A 810 -42.89 -0.86 -10.36
CA GLY A 810 -44.30 -1.11 -10.65
C GLY A 810 -44.55 -1.97 -11.89
N TYR A 811 -43.50 -2.51 -12.51
CA TYR A 811 -43.59 -3.34 -13.70
C TYR A 811 -42.81 -4.65 -13.55
N ARG A 812 -43.17 -5.62 -14.39
CA ARG A 812 -42.50 -6.89 -14.60
C ARG A 812 -42.38 -7.11 -16.10
N GLY A 813 -41.15 -7.28 -16.58
CA GLY A 813 -40.91 -7.68 -17.96
C GLY A 813 -40.41 -9.12 -18.06
N LYS A 814 -40.65 -9.72 -19.21
CA LYS A 814 -40.11 -11.04 -19.52
C LYS A 814 -38.59 -10.93 -19.77
N ILE A 815 -37.82 -11.84 -19.17
CA ILE A 815 -36.38 -11.94 -19.41
C ILE A 815 -36.14 -12.32 -20.87
N LEU A 816 -35.25 -11.59 -21.55
CA LEU A 816 -34.73 -11.97 -22.86
C LEU A 816 -33.47 -12.82 -22.68
N ALA A 817 -33.58 -14.13 -22.87
CA ALA A 817 -32.42 -15.02 -22.90
C ALA A 817 -31.94 -15.24 -24.34
N ILE A 818 -30.65 -15.02 -24.60
CA ILE A 818 -30.00 -15.22 -25.90
C ILE A 818 -28.87 -16.26 -25.70
N PRO A 819 -28.99 -17.47 -26.27
CA PRO A 819 -27.91 -18.46 -26.26
C PRO A 819 -26.62 -17.89 -26.84
N SER A 820 -25.46 -18.25 -26.28
CA SER A 820 -24.16 -17.70 -26.71
C SER A 820 -23.90 -17.92 -28.21
N ALA A 821 -24.28 -19.09 -28.75
CA ALA A 821 -24.17 -19.38 -30.18
C ALA A 821 -25.06 -18.48 -31.05
N GLU A 822 -26.27 -18.15 -30.60
CA GLU A 822 -27.17 -17.22 -31.28
C GLU A 822 -26.59 -15.80 -31.24
N PHE A 823 -26.11 -15.37 -30.07
CA PHE A 823 -25.46 -14.08 -29.89
C PHE A 823 -24.30 -13.89 -30.87
N TRP A 824 -23.34 -14.82 -30.89
CA TRP A 824 -22.17 -14.72 -31.76
C TRP A 824 -22.52 -14.78 -33.25
N THR A 825 -23.58 -15.49 -33.63
CA THR A 825 -24.10 -15.50 -35.00
C THR A 825 -24.69 -14.14 -35.38
N ALA A 826 -25.46 -13.51 -34.48
CA ALA A 826 -26.08 -12.22 -34.72
C ALA A 826 -25.05 -11.09 -34.80
N VAL A 827 -24.06 -11.09 -33.89
CA VAL A 827 -22.93 -10.15 -33.92
C VAL A 827 -22.13 -10.31 -35.21
N GLY A 828 -21.79 -11.54 -35.62
CA GLY A 828 -21.06 -11.78 -36.85
C GLY A 828 -21.77 -11.26 -38.11
N ARG A 829 -23.11 -11.38 -38.17
CA ARG A 829 -23.92 -10.80 -39.25
C ARG A 829 -23.93 -9.28 -39.23
N ALA A 830 -24.16 -8.68 -38.05
CA ALA A 830 -24.17 -7.23 -37.91
C ALA A 830 -22.82 -6.61 -38.31
N ALA A 831 -21.72 -7.22 -37.86
CA ALA A 831 -20.37 -6.84 -38.25
C ALA A 831 -20.15 -6.92 -39.77
N ALA A 832 -20.58 -8.03 -40.41
CA ALA A 832 -20.45 -8.22 -41.85
C ALA A 832 -21.27 -7.19 -42.67
N ASP A 833 -22.40 -6.73 -42.12
CA ASP A 833 -23.26 -5.70 -42.72
C ASP A 833 -22.77 -4.27 -42.42
N GLY A 834 -21.70 -4.08 -41.64
CA GLY A 834 -21.24 -2.77 -41.18
C GLY A 834 -22.19 -2.09 -40.20
N ARG A 835 -23.01 -2.85 -39.47
CA ARG A 835 -23.94 -2.36 -38.45
C ARG A 835 -23.36 -2.58 -37.06
N GLU A 836 -23.51 -1.60 -36.18
CA GLU A 836 -23.09 -1.73 -34.78
C GLU A 836 -24.09 -2.48 -33.90
N THR A 837 -25.36 -2.43 -34.28
CA THR A 837 -26.44 -3.06 -33.52
C THR A 837 -26.81 -4.42 -34.12
N PHE A 838 -26.60 -5.52 -33.38
CA PHE A 838 -27.08 -6.84 -33.80
C PHE A 838 -28.57 -7.03 -33.61
N ARG A 839 -29.16 -6.34 -32.62
CA ARG A 839 -30.56 -6.53 -32.27
C ARG A 839 -31.20 -5.25 -31.74
N VAL A 840 -32.43 -5.01 -32.19
CA VAL A 840 -33.35 -4.05 -31.57
C VAL A 840 -34.42 -4.87 -30.87
N HIS A 841 -34.73 -4.58 -29.60
CA HIS A 841 -35.74 -5.31 -28.86
C HIS A 841 -36.62 -4.38 -28.04
N GLU A 842 -37.93 -4.51 -28.21
CA GLU A 842 -38.93 -3.84 -27.39
C GLU A 842 -39.41 -4.79 -26.29
N PHE A 843 -39.18 -4.42 -25.04
CA PHE A 843 -39.75 -5.11 -23.89
C PHE A 843 -41.17 -4.63 -23.65
N VAL A 844 -42.11 -5.57 -23.63
CA VAL A 844 -43.46 -5.31 -23.12
C VAL A 844 -43.48 -5.62 -21.64
N LEU A 845 -43.82 -4.62 -20.83
CA LEU A 845 -43.85 -4.70 -19.38
C LEU A 845 -45.29 -4.79 -18.87
N GLU A 846 -45.55 -5.76 -18.00
CA GLU A 846 -46.80 -5.88 -17.28
C GLU A 846 -46.70 -5.10 -15.98
N THR A 847 -47.73 -4.37 -15.56
CA THR A 847 -47.73 -3.77 -14.22
C THR A 847 -47.65 -4.87 -13.16
N ASN A 848 -46.62 -4.84 -12.31
CA ASN A 848 -46.58 -5.70 -11.16
C ASN A 848 -47.69 -5.21 -10.21
N ALA A 849 -48.56 -6.10 -9.73
CA ALA A 849 -49.80 -5.71 -9.04
C ALA A 849 -49.55 -5.19 -7.61
N VAL A 850 -48.36 -4.66 -7.33
CA VAL A 850 -47.93 -4.17 -6.02
C VAL A 850 -48.38 -2.71 -5.89
N PRO A 851 -49.34 -2.39 -5.00
CA PRO A 851 -49.78 -1.01 -4.85
C PRO A 851 -48.68 -0.15 -4.23
N ALA A 852 -48.57 1.09 -4.71
CA ALA A 852 -47.70 2.09 -4.10
C ALA A 852 -48.15 2.39 -2.64
N PRO A 853 -47.22 2.64 -1.70
CA PRO A 853 -47.58 3.13 -0.38
C PRO A 853 -48.40 4.43 -0.47
N GLY A 854 -49.35 4.62 0.45
CA GLY A 854 -50.15 5.83 0.56
C GLY A 854 -49.59 6.82 1.58
N ASP A 855 -50.11 8.06 1.58
CA ASP A 855 -49.89 9.08 2.63
C ASP A 855 -48.41 9.35 2.99
N PHE A 856 -47.49 9.18 2.03
CA PHE A 856 -46.07 9.32 2.29
C PHE A 856 -45.68 10.80 2.53
N THR A 857 -45.21 11.11 3.73
CA THR A 857 -44.88 12.47 4.16
C THR A 857 -43.52 12.51 4.84
N ALA A 858 -42.79 13.62 4.66
CA ALA A 858 -41.54 13.93 5.37
C ALA A 858 -41.74 15.22 6.16
N THR A 859 -41.37 15.23 7.44
CA THR A 859 -41.46 16.40 8.32
C THR A 859 -40.17 16.57 9.10
N LYS A 860 -39.57 17.76 9.04
CA LYS A 860 -38.38 18.10 9.83
C LYS A 860 -38.75 18.31 11.30
N GLU A 861 -38.11 17.58 12.21
CA GLU A 861 -38.26 17.76 13.66
C GLU A 861 -37.32 18.87 14.17
N PRO A 862 -37.61 19.49 15.34
CA PRO A 862 -36.80 20.59 15.88
C PRO A 862 -35.32 20.27 16.14
N ASP A 863 -34.98 18.98 16.30
CA ASP A 863 -33.61 18.50 16.51
C ASP A 863 -32.88 18.19 15.20
N GLY A 864 -33.49 18.51 14.05
CA GLY A 864 -32.91 18.32 12.72
C GLY A 864 -33.19 16.96 12.08
N ARG A 865 -33.79 16.01 12.80
CA ARG A 865 -34.18 14.70 12.25
C ARG A 865 -35.33 14.83 11.25
N ILE A 866 -35.43 13.93 10.28
CA ILE A 866 -36.56 13.88 9.35
C ILE A 866 -37.48 12.73 9.75
N ARG A 867 -38.72 13.05 10.14
CA ARG A 867 -39.76 12.06 10.40
C ARG A 867 -40.53 11.75 9.11
N LEU A 868 -40.56 10.48 8.77
CA LEU A 868 -41.21 9.93 7.58
C LEU A 868 -42.41 9.07 8.03
N ARG A 869 -43.56 9.21 7.36
CA ARG A 869 -44.79 8.45 7.65
C ARG A 869 -45.49 8.04 6.38
N TRP A 870 -46.11 6.86 6.37
CA TRP A 870 -46.85 6.31 5.23
C TRP A 870 -47.90 5.27 5.66
N THR A 871 -48.76 4.91 4.71
CA THR A 871 -49.64 3.74 4.78
C THR A 871 -49.16 2.69 3.76
N VAL A 872 -49.28 1.41 4.09
CA VAL A 872 -48.89 0.29 3.21
C VAL A 872 -50.05 -0.68 3.08
N ASP A 873 -50.21 -1.26 1.89
CA ASP A 873 -51.19 -2.32 1.66
C ASP A 873 -50.95 -3.49 2.64
N PRO A 874 -51.97 -3.99 3.37
CA PRO A 874 -51.85 -5.11 4.29
C PRO A 874 -51.27 -6.41 3.70
N GLU A 875 -51.40 -6.65 2.39
CA GLU A 875 -50.78 -7.82 1.75
C GLU A 875 -49.38 -7.54 1.17
N ALA A 876 -48.80 -6.35 1.35
CA ALA A 876 -47.37 -6.17 1.11
C ALA A 876 -46.56 -7.14 2.01
N ASP A 877 -45.31 -7.42 1.68
CA ASP A 877 -44.33 -8.12 2.53
C ASP A 877 -43.41 -7.15 3.27
N GLY A 878 -43.52 -5.85 3.01
CA GLY A 878 -42.73 -4.79 3.65
C GLY A 878 -42.62 -3.54 2.78
N VAL A 879 -41.73 -2.64 3.18
CA VAL A 879 -41.34 -1.45 2.42
C VAL A 879 -39.82 -1.33 2.33
N ILE A 880 -39.37 -0.64 1.28
CA ILE A 880 -37.98 -0.17 1.13
C ILE A 880 -38.01 1.35 1.05
N LEU A 881 -37.23 2.02 1.89
CA LEU A 881 -37.10 3.47 1.93
C LEU A 881 -35.68 3.86 1.50
N VAL A 882 -35.59 4.66 0.45
CA VAL A 882 -34.33 5.12 -0.16
C VAL A 882 -34.18 6.61 0.01
N ARG A 883 -32.97 7.07 0.34
CA ARG A 883 -32.60 8.48 0.45
C ARG A 883 -31.58 8.89 -0.62
N ARG A 884 -31.79 10.08 -1.22
CA ARG A 884 -30.93 10.70 -2.27
C ARG A 884 -30.81 12.22 -2.11
N ALA A 885 -29.66 12.76 -2.49
CA ALA A 885 -29.32 14.18 -2.27
C ALA A 885 -29.78 15.08 -3.43
N ASP A 886 -29.94 14.49 -4.61
CA ASP A 886 -30.07 15.19 -5.88
C ASP A 886 -31.47 15.12 -6.49
N ARG A 887 -32.14 13.97 -6.36
CA ARG A 887 -33.49 13.70 -6.86
C ARG A 887 -34.12 12.50 -6.16
N PRO A 888 -35.44 12.29 -6.22
CA PRO A 888 -36.03 11.05 -5.73
C PRO A 888 -35.49 9.81 -6.45
N ALA A 889 -35.31 8.72 -5.72
CA ALA A 889 -34.93 7.42 -6.28
C ALA A 889 -36.10 6.84 -7.07
N SER A 890 -35.85 6.42 -8.32
CA SER A 890 -36.82 5.69 -9.13
C SER A 890 -36.83 4.20 -8.77
N THR A 891 -35.71 3.64 -8.29
CA THR A 891 -35.63 2.22 -7.85
C THR A 891 -35.02 2.09 -6.45
N PRO A 892 -35.24 0.96 -5.74
CA PRO A 892 -34.56 0.67 -4.48
C PRO A 892 -33.02 0.79 -4.50
N ALA A 893 -32.39 0.64 -5.67
CA ALA A 893 -30.93 0.65 -5.83
C ALA A 893 -30.34 2.04 -6.16
N GLU A 894 -31.14 3.11 -6.13
CA GLU A 894 -30.71 4.45 -6.57
C GLU A 894 -30.18 5.39 -5.48
N GLY A 895 -30.02 4.90 -4.26
CA GLY A 895 -29.50 5.70 -3.16
C GLY A 895 -29.25 4.85 -1.93
N THR A 896 -29.14 5.50 -0.78
CA THR A 896 -28.95 4.81 0.50
C THR A 896 -30.28 4.22 0.95
N VAL A 897 -30.37 2.89 1.04
CA VAL A 897 -31.49 2.22 1.71
C VAL A 897 -31.36 2.49 3.21
N ILE A 898 -32.28 3.29 3.76
CA ILE A 898 -32.28 3.67 5.18
C ILE A 898 -33.28 2.86 6.00
N LEU A 899 -34.19 2.14 5.34
CA LEU A 899 -35.10 1.19 5.97
C LEU A 899 -35.50 0.11 4.97
N GLU A 900 -35.48 -1.14 5.43
CA GLU A 900 -36.06 -2.29 4.76
C GLU A 900 -36.81 -3.13 5.80
N GLY A 901 -38.08 -3.42 5.54
CA GLY A 901 -38.92 -4.25 6.42
C GLY A 901 -40.31 -3.67 6.65
N TRP A 902 -40.91 -4.03 7.77
CA TRP A 902 -42.26 -3.59 8.14
C TRP A 902 -42.23 -2.39 9.07
N ALA A 903 -42.61 -1.23 8.54
CA ALA A 903 -42.87 -0.04 9.33
C ALA A 903 -43.90 0.83 8.61
N THR A 904 -44.50 1.76 9.34
CA THR A 904 -45.36 2.84 8.83
C THR A 904 -44.84 4.23 9.20
N GLU A 905 -43.76 4.29 10.00
CA GLU A 905 -43.00 5.50 10.26
C GLU A 905 -41.51 5.20 10.43
N PHE A 906 -40.67 6.18 10.12
CA PHE A 906 -39.22 6.13 10.33
C PHE A 906 -38.68 7.53 10.67
N ALA A 907 -37.66 7.60 11.51
CA ALA A 907 -36.98 8.85 11.85
C ALA A 907 -35.53 8.78 11.36
N ASP A 908 -35.23 9.54 10.30
CA ASP A 908 -33.88 9.68 9.78
C ASP A 908 -33.07 10.63 10.68
N ALA A 909 -32.15 10.05 11.45
CA ALA A 909 -31.34 10.76 12.43
C ALA A 909 -30.13 11.50 11.83
N ALA A 910 -29.78 11.22 10.57
CA ALA A 910 -28.59 11.76 9.93
C ALA A 910 -28.89 12.16 8.47
N PRO A 911 -29.85 13.09 8.23
CA PRO A 911 -30.04 13.64 6.89
C PRO A 911 -28.78 14.41 6.47
N TRP A 912 -28.49 14.46 5.17
CA TRP A 912 -27.32 15.20 4.68
C TRP A 912 -27.43 16.68 5.06
N SER A 913 -26.42 17.19 5.76
CA SER A 913 -26.36 18.60 6.13
C SER A 913 -26.02 19.45 4.91
N GLY A 914 -26.86 20.44 4.59
CA GLY A 914 -26.58 21.46 3.56
C GLY A 914 -27.08 21.16 2.14
N CYS A 915 -27.64 19.97 1.89
CA CYS A 915 -28.32 19.62 0.64
C CYS A 915 -29.77 19.22 0.93
N GLY A 916 -30.68 19.44 -0.02
CA GLY A 916 -32.04 18.88 0.07
C GLY A 916 -31.97 17.36 0.19
N SER A 917 -32.91 16.75 0.90
CA SER A 917 -33.02 15.29 0.96
C SER A 917 -34.30 14.84 0.28
N HIS A 918 -34.15 13.94 -0.69
CA HIS A 918 -35.24 13.26 -1.38
C HIS A 918 -35.38 11.84 -0.84
N TYR A 919 -36.60 11.48 -0.46
CA TYR A 919 -36.95 10.15 0.00
C TYR A 919 -37.89 9.50 -1.01
N SER A 920 -37.63 8.23 -1.32
CA SER A 920 -38.53 7.38 -2.12
C SER A 920 -38.87 6.14 -1.34
N LEU A 921 -40.16 5.81 -1.29
CA LEU A 921 -40.68 4.66 -0.58
C LEU A 921 -41.36 3.69 -1.56
N PHE A 922 -40.99 2.42 -1.46
CA PHE A 922 -41.49 1.32 -2.26
C PHE A 922 -42.21 0.33 -1.37
N ALA A 923 -43.37 -0.18 -1.77
CA ALA A 923 -43.95 -1.38 -1.17
C ALA A 923 -43.34 -2.61 -1.84
N VAL A 924 -43.08 -3.67 -1.09
CA VAL A 924 -42.56 -4.94 -1.60
C VAL A 924 -43.66 -6.00 -1.45
N ARG A 925 -43.88 -6.84 -2.47
CA ARG A 925 -44.74 -8.04 -2.39
C ARG A 925 -44.13 -9.13 -3.28
N ARG A 926 -43.84 -10.28 -2.68
CA ARG A 926 -43.23 -11.47 -3.30
C ARG A 926 -41.95 -11.15 -4.07
N GLY A 927 -41.14 -10.22 -3.53
CA GLY A 927 -39.89 -9.76 -4.14
C GLY A 927 -40.06 -8.75 -5.28
N GLU A 928 -41.29 -8.40 -5.65
CA GLU A 928 -41.60 -7.31 -6.58
C GLU A 928 -41.83 -6.01 -5.79
N TRP A 929 -41.59 -4.85 -6.41
CA TRP A 929 -41.82 -3.56 -5.77
C TRP A 929 -42.68 -2.62 -6.62
N SER A 930 -43.48 -1.81 -5.93
CA SER A 930 -44.36 -0.83 -6.55
C SER A 930 -43.60 0.35 -7.19
N VAL A 931 -44.33 1.24 -7.87
CA VAL A 931 -43.80 2.57 -8.21
C VAL A 931 -43.50 3.35 -6.91
N PRO A 932 -42.42 4.15 -6.86
CA PRO A 932 -42.10 4.90 -5.65
C PRO A 932 -43.13 5.99 -5.38
N VAL A 933 -43.44 6.21 -4.11
CA VAL A 933 -43.95 7.50 -3.64
C VAL A 933 -42.79 8.31 -3.07
N THR A 934 -42.81 9.61 -3.28
CA THR A 934 -41.66 10.48 -2.98
C THR A 934 -42.05 11.59 -2.01
N ALA A 935 -41.10 11.96 -1.14
CA ALA A 935 -41.23 13.09 -0.24
C ALA A 935 -39.87 13.82 -0.18
N GLY A 936 -39.89 15.15 -0.19
CA GLY A 936 -38.69 15.98 -0.14
C GLY A 936 -38.68 16.90 1.06
N ILE A 937 -37.49 17.19 1.57
CA ILE A 937 -37.22 18.30 2.51
C ILE A 937 -36.26 19.23 1.78
N GLU A 938 -36.68 20.47 1.54
CA GLU A 938 -35.78 21.49 0.99
C GLU A 938 -34.64 21.77 1.97
N ALA A 939 -33.45 22.12 1.44
CA ALA A 939 -32.34 22.52 2.28
C ALA A 939 -32.72 23.78 3.05
N ASP A 940 -32.54 23.77 4.37
CA ASP A 940 -32.53 25.00 5.17
C ASP A 940 -31.25 25.76 4.83
N PHE A 941 -31.27 26.53 3.74
CA PHE A 941 -30.35 27.63 3.55
C PHE A 941 -30.74 28.75 4.51
N ALA A 942 -30.54 28.51 5.81
CA ALA A 942 -30.55 29.57 6.79
C ALA A 942 -29.47 30.57 6.37
N ALA A 943 -29.87 31.80 6.07
CA ALA A 943 -29.05 32.91 5.64
C ALA A 943 -27.81 33.09 6.54
N ALA A 944 -26.72 32.42 6.20
CA ALA A 944 -25.38 32.67 6.73
C ALA A 944 -24.70 33.82 5.98
N ASP A 945 -25.49 34.81 5.55
CA ASP A 945 -25.01 36.06 4.99
C ASP A 945 -25.85 37.22 5.54
N ARG A 946 -25.27 37.91 6.54
CA ARG A 946 -25.42 39.35 6.82
C ARG A 946 -24.60 39.73 8.06
N GLY A 947 -23.29 39.79 7.84
CA GLY A 947 -22.37 40.64 8.58
C GLY A 947 -21.80 41.78 7.72
N VAL A 948 -22.33 42.00 6.52
CA VAL A 948 -21.93 43.11 5.65
C VAL A 948 -23.05 44.15 5.62
N ASP A 949 -22.69 45.35 6.07
CA ASP A 949 -23.51 46.56 6.02
C ASP A 949 -23.92 46.89 4.56
N PRO A 950 -25.22 46.88 4.22
CA PRO A 950 -25.69 47.20 2.88
C PRO A 950 -25.57 48.70 2.51
N GLN A 951 -24.92 49.54 3.32
CA GLN A 951 -24.70 50.96 2.98
C GLN A 951 -23.32 51.32 2.40
N ALA A 952 -22.37 50.38 2.26
CA ALA A 952 -20.98 50.74 1.94
C ALA A 952 -20.56 50.69 0.46
N VAL A 953 -21.43 50.33 -0.50
CA VAL A 953 -21.05 50.32 -1.93
C VAL A 953 -21.98 51.21 -2.76
N ARG A 954 -21.56 52.46 -2.94
CA ARG A 954 -22.12 53.33 -4.00
C ARG A 954 -21.51 52.91 -5.34
N PRO A 955 -22.31 52.69 -6.40
CA PRO A 955 -21.78 52.51 -7.74
C PRO A 955 -21.17 53.83 -8.26
N PRO A 956 -20.12 53.79 -9.09
CA PRO A 956 -19.56 54.99 -9.70
C PRO A 956 -20.56 55.60 -10.68
N SER A 957 -20.71 56.92 -10.58
CA SER A 957 -21.57 57.74 -11.44
C SER A 957 -21.19 57.60 -12.92
N PRO A 958 -22.17 57.54 -13.84
CA PRO A 958 -21.90 57.65 -15.27
C PRO A 958 -21.53 59.10 -15.64
N PRO A 959 -20.64 59.33 -16.62
CA PRO A 959 -20.34 60.67 -17.09
C PRO A 959 -21.51 61.25 -17.91
N ALA A 960 -21.78 62.52 -17.69
CA ALA A 960 -22.89 63.27 -18.25
C ALA A 960 -22.62 63.84 -19.66
N VAL A 961 -23.55 63.55 -20.57
CA VAL A 961 -24.28 64.45 -21.51
C VAL A 961 -23.50 65.36 -22.49
N PHE A 962 -23.80 65.19 -23.79
CA PHE A 962 -24.09 66.29 -24.73
C PHE A 962 -25.30 65.91 -25.63
N GLN A 963 -26.29 66.80 -25.71
CA GLN A 963 -27.47 66.81 -26.60
C GLN A 963 -27.22 67.73 -27.83
N PRO A 964 -28.17 68.05 -28.75
CA PRO A 964 -29.39 67.38 -29.29
C PRO A 964 -29.43 67.38 -30.85
N ILE A 965 -30.49 66.86 -31.50
CA ILE A 965 -31.22 67.52 -32.62
C ILE A 965 -32.61 66.86 -32.81
N GLN A 966 -33.55 67.71 -33.21
CA GLN A 966 -35.01 67.60 -33.20
C GLN A 966 -35.64 66.76 -34.33
N SER A 967 -36.91 66.42 -34.09
CA SER A 967 -38.09 66.43 -35.01
C SER A 967 -38.79 65.10 -35.38
N PHE A 968 -40.10 65.11 -35.10
CA PHE A 968 -41.25 64.22 -35.39
C PHE A 968 -41.66 64.21 -36.91
N PRO A 969 -42.77 63.56 -37.41
CA PRO A 969 -43.77 62.60 -36.82
C PRO A 969 -44.33 61.44 -37.74
N TRP A 970 -45.27 60.63 -37.18
CA TRP A 970 -46.34 59.72 -37.76
C TRP A 970 -45.95 58.21 -38.02
N ILE A 971 -46.68 57.10 -37.73
CA ILE A 971 -48.13 56.75 -37.66
C ILE A 971 -48.40 55.37 -36.93
N THR A 972 -49.51 55.28 -36.16
CA THR A 972 -50.57 54.20 -36.01
C THR A 972 -50.40 52.85 -35.25
N VAL A 973 -51.04 52.77 -34.06
CA VAL A 973 -52.05 51.83 -33.48
C VAL A 973 -52.13 50.33 -33.91
N GLY A 974 -52.21 49.40 -32.93
CA GLY A 974 -52.80 48.05 -33.13
C GLY A 974 -52.68 46.98 -32.01
N LEU A 975 -53.53 47.10 -30.96
CA LEU A 975 -54.20 46.04 -30.17
C LEU A 975 -53.46 44.83 -29.51
N VAL A 976 -53.44 44.89 -28.18
CA VAL A 976 -53.63 43.77 -27.22
C VAL A 976 -55.11 43.31 -27.28
N TRP A 977 -55.38 42.05 -26.89
CA TRP A 977 -56.67 41.40 -26.53
C TRP A 977 -57.07 40.23 -27.45
N PHE A 978 -57.59 39.15 -26.82
CA PHE A 978 -57.91 37.79 -27.34
C PHE A 978 -56.71 36.83 -27.29
N PHE A 979 -56.57 35.86 -26.38
CA PHE A 979 -57.56 34.89 -25.90
C PHE A 979 -57.15 34.34 -24.52
N LEU A 980 -57.79 34.82 -23.46
CA LEU A 980 -57.99 34.10 -22.20
C LEU A 980 -59.28 34.64 -21.56
N LEU A 981 -60.44 34.20 -22.03
CA LEU A 981 -61.68 34.09 -21.25
C LEU A 981 -62.73 33.39 -22.10
N GLY A 982 -63.09 32.16 -21.72
CA GLY A 982 -64.09 31.39 -22.45
C GLY A 982 -64.29 29.98 -21.92
N THR A 983 -64.10 29.76 -20.63
CA THR A 983 -64.60 28.59 -19.94
C THR A 983 -66.13 28.66 -19.93
N TRP A 984 -66.77 27.58 -20.37
CA TRP A 984 -67.77 26.93 -19.52
C TRP A 984 -68.97 27.77 -19.10
N VAL A 985 -69.79 28.16 -20.08
CA VAL A 985 -71.24 28.19 -19.87
C VAL A 985 -71.88 27.47 -21.05
N TRP A 986 -72.74 26.50 -20.73
CA TRP A 986 -73.71 25.85 -21.61
C TRP A 986 -73.38 24.45 -22.14
N ILE A 987 -73.40 23.49 -21.22
CA ILE A 987 -74.14 22.25 -21.45
C ILE A 987 -75.63 22.62 -21.60
N ARG A 988 -76.21 22.23 -22.74
CA ARG A 988 -77.64 21.97 -23.05
C ARG A 988 -78.70 23.04 -22.72
N SER A 989 -79.34 23.53 -23.78
CA SER A 989 -80.79 23.33 -23.95
C SER A 989 -81.20 23.25 -25.44
N ARG A 990 -81.79 22.10 -25.83
CA ARG A 990 -82.59 21.81 -27.05
C ARG A 990 -81.79 21.81 -28.38
N GLU A 991 -81.71 20.76 -29.19
CA GLU A 991 -82.48 19.52 -29.41
C GLU A 991 -81.57 18.30 -29.48
#